data_AF-A0A7W8T2I9-F1
#
_entry.id   AF-A0A7W8T2I9-F1
#
_cell.length_a   1.000
_cell.length_b   1.000
_cell.length_c   1.000
_cell.angle_alpha   90.00
_cell.angle_beta   90.00
_cell.angle_gamma   90.00
#
_symmetry.space_group_name_H-M   'P 1'
#
loop_
_entity.id
_entity.type
_entity.pdbx_description
1 polymer ?
#
loop_
_entity_poly.entity_id
_entity_poly.type
_entity_poly.pdbx_seq_one_letter_code
_entity_poly.pdbx_strand_id
1 'polypeptide(L)'
;MSIKQGNDLVRAGDLAAAIREYKKIATNDPLYKFAEFNIAWAEKKLRLDPPAIPAVRDLRREMGHVGPKISIVMPVFNVGPYLDACILSVRYQTYSNFELIIVDDASTDNGMEIIRMHAELDSRIRVIHLDHNTLGGAGIPSNIGISAATGTYIGFVDSDDWITETAFENMVAAAERHQADVVIGGFRTFVEHSRHYSEAYDLQMFEKISTDKAFTAKSFPEVFRTSPVPWRKLYRRAFLENNQIAYPEGDYFYEDNPLHWFVLASHGTLVKVDDIISYHRMAREGQTMGAADFKLAAMCSHINTIGCFLADHVELPADQLIVDEFYDFCYRSSWISQRQEREKVKAIMGKRIAQIVSKNQKRLPAKNLRSNFNSRIEEFYEGYAQHDLTIVIPTYNCETFVEETLNCVLNVPGISTNVLVIDDGSQDRTAEICRKLEEQHDNLHFFQQKNRGAGRARNAVIPLCTGLYTFFLDADDVVDGRELGKAVIEAKRHGNDLYFMKYRIEYYEKNQVREMFNADKALWESFRHAKDNNELRRIASSLINYPWNRIIKTELLHDANIFFGATVVHNDIAFHWESLLAANNIGYGEGEVCAHRKFEQRSQITNVSDHRRLAAFDALEFTHHRIVNHVNGTYLIDVWNEFASNLVKWVKDRVPEDLQSQYEARKAKLLDLLASRQEEETHNV
;
A
#
# COMPACT_ATOMS: atom_id res chain seq x y z
N MET A 1 -17.59 23.26 18.54
CA MET A 1 -16.72 24.20 17.79
C MET A 1 -15.45 24.60 18.56
N SER A 2 -15.12 24.02 19.72
CA SER A 2 -14.06 24.52 20.64
C SER A 2 -12.82 23.63 20.79
N ILE A 3 -12.90 22.30 20.58
CA ILE A 3 -11.68 21.45 20.59
C ILE A 3 -10.75 21.83 19.44
N LYS A 4 -11.26 21.87 18.19
CA LYS A 4 -10.45 22.18 17.00
C LYS A 4 -9.76 23.55 17.14
N GLN A 5 -10.51 24.59 17.51
CA GLN A 5 -9.97 25.93 17.70
C GLN A 5 -8.96 25.99 18.86
N GLY A 6 -9.22 25.29 19.98
CA GLY A 6 -8.24 25.14 21.05
C GLY A 6 -6.96 24.48 20.56
N ASN A 7 -7.07 23.40 19.78
CA ASN A 7 -5.92 22.70 19.19
C ASN A 7 -5.17 23.60 18.19
N ASP A 8 -5.88 24.39 17.37
CA ASP A 8 -5.27 25.35 16.45
C ASP A 8 -4.47 26.42 17.22
N LEU A 9 -4.95 26.86 18.38
CA LEU A 9 -4.25 27.80 19.26
C LEU A 9 -3.04 27.16 19.94
N VAL A 10 -3.13 25.88 20.34
CA VAL A 10 -1.97 25.10 20.79
C VAL A 10 -0.92 25.02 19.68
N ARG A 11 -1.32 24.78 18.42
CA ARG A 11 -0.40 24.78 17.26
C ARG A 11 0.30 26.13 17.07
N ALA A 12 -0.40 27.23 17.30
CA ALA A 12 0.16 28.57 17.24
C ALA A 12 1.04 28.93 18.45
N GLY A 13 1.17 28.04 19.45
CA GLY A 13 1.91 28.27 20.69
C GLY A 13 1.17 29.11 21.73
N ASP A 14 -0.07 29.51 21.49
CA ASP A 14 -0.87 30.33 22.42
C ASP A 14 -1.69 29.44 23.36
N LEU A 15 -0.99 28.80 24.30
CA LEU A 15 -1.58 27.90 25.29
C LEU A 15 -2.63 28.60 26.18
N ALA A 16 -2.48 29.90 26.44
CA ALA A 16 -3.41 30.66 27.27
C ALA A 16 -4.75 30.89 26.55
N ALA A 17 -4.72 31.19 25.24
CA ALA A 17 -5.91 31.26 24.42
C ALA A 17 -6.55 29.88 24.25
N ALA A 18 -5.75 28.83 24.06
CA ALA A 18 -6.26 27.46 23.97
C ALA A 18 -7.07 27.06 25.21
N ILE A 19 -6.57 27.34 26.43
CA ILE A 19 -7.29 27.08 27.69
C ILE A 19 -8.65 27.79 27.72
N ARG A 20 -8.71 29.07 27.30
CA ARG A 20 -9.96 29.83 27.24
C ARG A 20 -10.95 29.20 26.26
N GLU A 21 -10.45 28.66 25.15
CA GLU A 21 -11.28 28.00 24.14
C GLU A 21 -11.83 26.67 24.64
N TYR A 22 -11.00 25.83 25.26
CA TYR A 22 -11.43 24.55 25.85
C TYR A 22 -12.48 24.76 26.96
N LYS A 23 -12.35 25.80 27.78
CA LYS A 23 -13.31 26.14 28.85
C LYS A 23 -14.71 26.50 28.35
N LYS A 24 -14.91 26.69 27.03
CA LYS A 24 -16.23 26.88 26.44
C LYS A 24 -17.02 25.58 26.27
N ILE A 25 -16.38 24.41 26.43
CA ILE A 25 -17.07 23.12 26.37
C ILE A 25 -17.84 22.89 27.67
N ALA A 26 -19.15 22.67 27.54
CA ALA A 26 -20.02 22.41 28.69
C ALA A 26 -19.71 21.04 29.33
N THR A 27 -19.90 20.92 30.64
CA THR A 27 -19.59 19.70 31.42
C THR A 27 -20.35 18.45 30.99
N ASN A 28 -21.48 18.62 30.29
CA ASN A 28 -22.32 17.55 29.78
C ASN A 28 -22.08 17.24 28.29
N ASP A 29 -21.17 17.97 27.63
CA ASP A 29 -20.78 17.70 26.25
C ASP A 29 -19.88 16.44 26.20
N PRO A 30 -20.06 15.53 25.24
CA PRO A 30 -19.19 14.36 25.06
C PRO A 30 -17.70 14.73 24.97
N LEU A 31 -17.38 15.95 24.54
CA LEU A 31 -16.01 16.45 24.41
C LEU A 31 -15.43 17.06 25.70
N TYR A 32 -16.20 17.14 26.80
CA TYR A 32 -15.75 17.82 28.02
C TYR A 32 -14.50 17.21 28.63
N LYS A 33 -14.44 15.87 28.75
CA LYS A 33 -13.26 15.17 29.28
C LYS A 33 -11.99 15.52 28.49
N PHE A 34 -12.13 15.76 27.18
CA PHE A 34 -11.03 16.15 26.30
C PHE A 34 -10.59 17.60 26.55
N ALA A 35 -11.54 18.53 26.70
CA ALA A 35 -11.22 19.90 27.10
C ALA A 35 -10.55 19.97 28.48
N GLU A 36 -11.06 19.22 29.46
CA GLU A 36 -10.49 19.17 30.82
C GLU A 36 -9.04 18.69 30.80
N PHE A 37 -8.75 17.63 30.04
CA PHE A 37 -7.39 17.15 29.84
C PHE A 37 -6.48 18.20 29.19
N ASN A 38 -6.91 18.80 28.08
CA ASN A 38 -6.09 19.79 27.36
C ASN A 38 -5.83 21.06 28.18
N ILE A 39 -6.80 21.47 29.00
CA ILE A 39 -6.61 22.55 29.99
C ILE A 39 -5.52 22.16 30.98
N ALA A 40 -5.62 20.99 31.60
CA ALA A 40 -4.65 20.53 32.60
C ALA A 40 -3.22 20.45 32.02
N TRP A 41 -3.07 19.96 30.79
CA TRP A 41 -1.78 19.94 30.10
C TRP A 41 -1.25 21.34 29.79
N ALA A 42 -2.07 22.20 29.18
CA ALA A 42 -1.66 23.56 28.82
C ALA A 42 -1.28 24.39 30.06
N GLU A 43 -2.03 24.24 31.16
CA GLU A 43 -1.70 24.85 32.45
C GLU A 43 -0.37 24.34 33.01
N LYS A 44 -0.07 23.04 32.86
CA LYS A 44 1.21 22.45 33.26
C LYS A 44 2.37 23.00 32.44
N LYS A 45 2.22 23.10 31.11
CA LYS A 45 3.24 23.65 30.19
C LYS A 45 3.52 25.13 30.45
N LEU A 46 2.48 25.93 30.74
CA LEU A 46 2.61 27.36 31.05
C LEU A 46 3.30 27.63 32.40
N ARG A 47 3.31 26.69 33.34
CA ARG A 47 3.79 26.92 34.71
C ARG A 47 5.30 26.75 34.93
N LEU A 48 6.09 26.28 33.95
CA LEU A 48 7.56 26.10 34.02
C LEU A 48 8.13 25.81 35.44
N ASP A 49 7.51 24.83 36.12
CA ASP A 49 8.11 23.93 37.12
C ASP A 49 7.01 22.93 37.51
N PRO A 50 7.31 21.63 37.65
CA PRO A 50 6.29 20.60 37.72
C PRO A 50 5.55 20.63 39.07
N PRO A 51 4.21 20.78 39.12
CA PRO A 51 3.48 20.32 40.28
C PRO A 51 3.53 18.79 40.30
N ALA A 52 3.76 18.22 41.48
CA ALA A 52 3.69 16.78 41.69
C ALA A 52 2.35 16.24 41.20
N ILE A 53 2.41 15.38 40.18
CA ILE A 53 1.28 14.53 39.78
C ILE A 53 0.94 13.68 41.01
N PRO A 54 -0.32 13.65 41.50
CA PRO A 54 -0.74 12.57 42.37
C PRO A 54 -0.49 11.28 41.60
N ALA A 55 0.44 10.45 42.08
CA ALA A 55 0.87 9.26 41.38
C ALA A 55 -0.34 8.54 40.77
N VAL A 56 -0.45 8.55 39.44
CA VAL A 56 -1.20 7.51 38.76
C VAL A 56 -0.51 6.24 39.22
N ARG A 57 -1.23 5.44 40.00
CA ARG A 57 -0.75 4.23 40.62
C ARG A 57 0.08 3.47 39.60
N ASP A 58 1.37 3.34 39.86
CA ASP A 58 2.30 2.63 39.00
C ASP A 58 1.96 1.14 39.11
N LEU A 59 0.94 0.71 38.35
CA LEU A 59 0.42 -0.65 38.35
C LEU A 59 1.48 -1.68 37.94
N ARG A 60 2.60 -1.24 37.35
CA ARG A 60 3.79 -2.09 37.08
C ARG A 60 4.43 -2.63 38.37
N ARG A 61 4.21 -1.99 39.52
CA ARG A 61 4.72 -2.47 40.82
C ARG A 61 3.79 -3.45 41.55
N GLU A 62 2.49 -3.42 41.28
CA GLU A 62 1.51 -4.33 41.90
C GLU A 62 1.26 -5.59 41.04
N MET A 63 1.50 -5.54 39.74
CA MET A 63 1.52 -6.72 38.87
C MET A 63 2.97 -7.09 38.56
N GLY A 64 3.46 -8.20 39.14
CA GLY A 64 4.74 -8.80 38.71
C GLY A 64 4.78 -8.92 37.19
N HIS A 65 5.97 -8.83 36.58
CA HIS A 65 6.23 -8.81 35.13
C HIS A 65 5.31 -9.74 34.30
N VAL A 66 4.10 -9.29 33.97
CA VAL A 66 3.24 -9.89 32.96
C VAL A 66 3.15 -8.84 31.87
N GLY A 67 3.64 -9.16 30.67
CA GLY A 67 3.58 -8.29 29.51
C GLY A 67 2.15 -7.84 29.19
N PRO A 68 1.98 -6.84 28.30
CA PRO A 68 0.65 -6.34 27.96
C PRO A 68 -0.26 -7.47 27.49
N LYS A 69 -1.55 -7.45 27.84
CA LYS A 69 -2.49 -8.44 27.28
C LYS A 69 -2.89 -8.08 25.86
N ILE A 70 -3.02 -6.79 25.57
CA ILE A 70 -3.42 -6.25 24.27
C ILE A 70 -2.35 -5.30 23.74
N SER A 71 -1.98 -5.43 22.47
CA SER A 71 -1.29 -4.39 21.71
C SER A 71 -2.29 -3.69 20.81
N ILE A 72 -2.51 -2.41 21.03
CA ILE A 72 -3.39 -1.59 20.21
C ILE A 72 -2.52 -0.88 19.18
N VAL A 73 -2.76 -1.13 17.90
CA VAL A 73 -2.02 -0.52 16.79
C VAL A 73 -2.80 0.66 16.23
N MET A 74 -2.14 1.81 16.11
CA MET A 74 -2.72 3.05 15.61
C MET A 74 -1.83 3.64 14.51
N PRO A 75 -2.14 3.40 13.22
CA PRO A 75 -1.47 4.06 12.11
C PRO A 75 -1.90 5.53 12.03
N VAL A 76 -0.93 6.44 11.85
CA VAL A 76 -1.16 7.90 11.82
C VAL A 76 -0.54 8.51 10.58
N PHE A 77 -1.33 9.30 9.84
CA PHE A 77 -0.84 10.17 8.79
C PHE A 77 -1.72 11.41 8.62
N ASN A 78 -1.20 12.60 8.94
CA ASN A 78 -1.86 13.89 8.71
C ASN A 78 -3.30 13.99 9.26
N VAL A 79 -3.52 13.56 10.50
CA VAL A 79 -4.81 13.60 11.21
C VAL A 79 -4.76 14.34 12.55
N GLY A 80 -3.80 15.25 12.72
CA GLY A 80 -3.60 16.05 13.93
C GLY A 80 -4.87 16.69 14.52
N PRO A 81 -5.85 17.17 13.73
CA PRO A 81 -7.11 17.70 14.28
C PRO A 81 -7.96 16.71 15.08
N TYR A 82 -7.79 15.40 14.88
CA TYR A 82 -8.61 14.33 15.45
C TYR A 82 -7.85 13.46 16.45
N LEU A 83 -6.52 13.45 16.35
CA LEU A 83 -5.63 12.51 17.01
C LEU A 83 -5.70 12.55 18.54
N ASP A 84 -5.79 13.73 19.16
CA ASP A 84 -5.90 13.89 20.62
C ASP A 84 -7.13 13.15 21.18
N ALA A 85 -8.29 13.28 20.50
CA ALA A 85 -9.51 12.59 20.91
C ALA A 85 -9.40 11.07 20.75
N CYS A 86 -8.76 10.61 19.67
CA CYS A 86 -8.51 9.21 19.44
C CYS A 86 -7.63 8.60 20.55
N ILE A 87 -6.47 9.19 20.83
CA ILE A 87 -5.53 8.70 21.85
C ILE A 87 -6.16 8.73 23.24
N LEU A 88 -6.92 9.78 23.58
CA LEU A 88 -7.62 9.86 24.87
C LEU A 88 -8.66 8.73 25.04
N SER A 89 -9.39 8.38 23.98
CA SER A 89 -10.36 7.27 24.04
C SER A 89 -9.71 5.91 24.35
N VAL A 90 -8.47 5.70 23.90
CA VAL A 90 -7.66 4.52 24.24
C VAL A 90 -7.13 4.60 25.68
N ARG A 91 -6.66 5.77 26.12
CA ARG A 91 -6.11 5.94 27.47
C ARG A 91 -7.15 5.72 28.57
N TYR A 92 -8.41 6.06 28.30
CA TYR A 92 -9.54 5.92 29.22
C TYR A 92 -10.26 4.57 29.14
N GLN A 93 -9.69 3.57 28.47
CA GLN A 93 -10.22 2.20 28.54
C GLN A 93 -10.28 1.70 29.98
N THR A 94 -11.37 1.05 30.34
CA THR A 94 -11.54 0.37 31.65
C THR A 94 -10.56 -0.80 31.78
N TYR A 95 -10.21 -1.44 30.65
CA TYR A 95 -9.17 -2.45 30.59
C TYR A 95 -7.77 -1.80 30.58
N SER A 96 -7.00 -1.97 31.67
CA SER A 96 -5.73 -1.25 31.85
C SER A 96 -4.49 -1.96 31.31
N ASN A 97 -4.56 -3.29 31.09
CA ASN A 97 -3.43 -4.12 30.68
C ASN A 97 -3.20 -4.13 29.16
N PHE A 98 -2.78 -2.99 28.62
CA PHE A 98 -2.46 -2.82 27.20
C PHE A 98 -1.17 -2.03 26.95
N GLU A 99 -0.63 -2.15 25.75
CA GLU A 99 0.27 -1.17 25.13
C GLU A 99 -0.43 -0.51 23.93
N LEU A 100 -0.13 0.76 23.67
CA LEU A 100 -0.59 1.48 22.48
C LEU A 100 0.63 1.77 21.59
N ILE A 101 0.66 1.19 20.40
CA ILE A 101 1.71 1.35 19.41
C ILE A 101 1.22 2.33 18.34
N ILE A 102 1.73 3.54 18.38
CA ILE A 102 1.43 4.58 17.40
C ILE A 102 2.52 4.55 16.33
N VAL A 103 2.13 4.30 15.08
CA VAL A 103 3.03 4.32 13.93
C VAL A 103 2.74 5.56 13.10
N ASP A 104 3.60 6.57 13.22
CA ASP A 104 3.50 7.80 12.44
C ASP A 104 4.19 7.64 11.08
N ASP A 105 3.39 7.66 10.03
CA ASP A 105 3.78 7.40 8.64
C ASP A 105 4.27 8.69 7.93
N ALA A 106 5.21 9.36 8.59
CA ALA A 106 5.79 10.64 8.20
C ALA A 106 4.76 11.78 8.08
N SER A 107 3.98 12.02 9.14
CA SER A 107 3.05 13.15 9.16
C SER A 107 3.79 14.49 8.99
N THR A 108 3.15 15.39 8.26
CA THR A 108 3.63 16.76 7.98
C THR A 108 2.81 17.83 8.70
N ASP A 109 1.76 17.42 9.40
CA ASP A 109 0.99 18.27 10.30
C ASP A 109 1.54 18.20 11.73
N ASN A 110 0.80 18.76 12.70
CA ASN A 110 1.21 18.77 14.10
C ASN A 110 0.93 17.46 14.85
N GLY A 111 0.69 16.35 14.13
CA GLY A 111 0.35 15.06 14.72
C GLY A 111 1.45 14.52 15.62
N MET A 112 2.72 14.68 15.22
CA MET A 112 3.87 14.20 15.99
C MET A 112 4.00 14.90 17.35
N GLU A 113 3.73 16.21 17.45
CA GLU A 113 3.73 16.92 18.73
C GLU A 113 2.66 16.39 19.69
N ILE A 114 1.46 16.09 19.17
CA ILE A 114 0.36 15.49 19.94
C ILE A 114 0.77 14.10 20.44
N ILE A 115 1.35 13.27 19.56
CA ILE A 115 1.82 11.92 19.91
C ILE A 115 2.86 11.98 21.04
N ARG A 116 3.88 12.85 20.90
CA ARG A 116 4.93 13.04 21.91
C ARG A 116 4.37 13.47 23.25
N MET A 117 3.43 14.42 23.25
CA MET A 117 2.74 14.84 24.47
C MET A 117 2.09 13.66 25.20
N HIS A 118 1.35 12.79 24.50
CA HIS A 118 0.70 11.66 25.14
C HIS A 118 1.71 10.59 25.60
N ALA A 119 2.75 10.32 24.81
CA ALA A 119 3.80 9.37 25.16
C ALA A 119 4.57 9.79 26.43
N GLU A 120 4.79 11.10 26.63
CA GLU A 120 5.38 11.64 27.86
C GLU A 120 4.46 11.47 29.09
N LEU A 121 3.15 11.39 28.90
CA LEU A 121 2.14 11.30 29.96
C LEU A 121 1.70 9.88 30.30
N ASP A 122 1.94 8.90 29.41
CA ASP A 122 1.47 7.53 29.57
C ASP A 122 2.51 6.54 29.04
N SER A 123 3.19 5.85 29.96
CA SER A 123 4.27 4.90 29.65
C SER A 123 3.82 3.64 28.90
N ARG A 124 2.52 3.45 28.67
CA ARG A 124 1.96 2.38 27.83
C ARG A 124 2.03 2.71 26.34
N ILE A 125 2.30 3.97 25.98
CA ILE A 125 2.34 4.44 24.60
C ILE A 125 3.77 4.32 24.06
N ARG A 126 3.92 3.61 22.94
CA ARG A 126 5.17 3.47 22.19
C ARG A 126 5.01 4.07 20.80
N VAL A 127 5.99 4.85 20.38
CA VAL A 127 5.93 5.62 19.13
C VAL A 127 6.97 5.07 18.17
N ILE A 128 6.55 4.78 16.94
CA ILE A 128 7.41 4.43 15.81
C ILE A 128 7.20 5.52 14.76
N HIS A 129 8.25 6.24 14.41
CA HIS A 129 8.22 7.29 13.39
C HIS A 129 8.92 6.80 12.13
N LEU A 130 8.29 7.02 10.98
CA LEU A 130 8.86 6.73 9.66
C LEU A 130 9.36 8.03 9.02
N ASP A 131 10.46 7.94 8.28
CA ASP A 131 11.11 9.10 7.64
C ASP A 131 10.38 9.57 6.37
N HIS A 132 9.55 8.70 5.78
CA HIS A 132 8.80 8.99 4.56
C HIS A 132 7.44 8.31 4.60
N ASN A 133 6.47 8.91 3.88
CA ASN A 133 5.15 8.32 3.78
C ASN A 133 5.18 7.05 2.93
N THR A 134 4.74 5.94 3.52
CA THR A 134 4.70 4.62 2.89
C THR A 134 3.61 4.50 1.81
N LEU A 135 3.61 3.40 1.06
CA LEU A 135 2.58 3.09 0.06
C LEU A 135 1.30 2.59 0.73
N GLY A 136 0.14 2.86 0.13
CA GLY A 136 -1.08 2.10 0.44
C GLY A 136 -1.86 2.49 1.68
N GLY A 137 -1.66 3.69 2.24
CA GLY A 137 -2.45 4.15 3.37
C GLY A 137 -2.07 3.45 4.68
N ALA A 138 -3.04 2.84 5.37
CA ALA A 138 -2.85 2.34 6.73
C ALA A 138 -2.20 0.95 6.79
N GLY A 139 -2.14 0.22 5.68
CA GLY A 139 -1.63 -1.16 5.61
C GLY A 139 -0.18 -1.34 6.07
N ILE A 140 0.79 -0.67 5.42
CA ILE A 140 2.21 -0.81 5.78
C ILE A 140 2.50 -0.33 7.23
N PRO A 141 2.01 0.85 7.67
CA PRO A 141 2.17 1.27 9.06
C PRO A 141 1.53 0.29 10.05
N SER A 142 0.40 -0.32 9.69
CA SER A 142 -0.24 -1.36 10.51
C SER A 142 0.61 -2.63 10.60
N ASN A 143 1.22 -3.08 9.49
CA ASN A 143 2.16 -4.22 9.51
C ASN A 143 3.34 -3.96 10.44
N ILE A 144 3.93 -2.75 10.39
CA ILE A 144 5.00 -2.34 11.32
C ILE A 144 4.50 -2.41 12.77
N GLY A 145 3.28 -1.95 13.03
CA GLY A 145 2.65 -2.04 14.35
C GLY A 145 2.41 -3.48 14.81
N ILE A 146 1.96 -4.37 13.91
CA ILE A 146 1.77 -5.81 14.16
C ILE A 146 3.11 -6.45 14.52
N SER A 147 4.16 -6.22 13.75
CA SER A 147 5.50 -6.78 14.01
C SER A 147 6.08 -6.31 15.36
N ALA A 148 5.71 -5.11 15.80
CA ALA A 148 6.17 -4.58 17.07
C ALA A 148 5.32 -5.05 18.26
N ALA A 149 4.12 -5.60 18.04
CA ALA A 149 3.18 -5.99 19.09
C ALA A 149 3.70 -7.13 19.98
N THR A 150 3.56 -6.98 21.30
CA THR A 150 3.97 -7.99 22.29
C THR A 150 2.80 -8.65 23.03
N GLY A 151 1.59 -8.10 22.87
CA GLY A 151 0.39 -8.54 23.55
C GLY A 151 -0.11 -9.91 23.11
N THR A 152 -0.94 -10.54 23.94
CA THR A 152 -1.63 -11.80 23.56
C THR A 152 -2.62 -11.57 22.42
N TYR A 153 -3.25 -10.39 22.43
CA TYR A 153 -4.18 -9.94 21.40
C TYR A 153 -3.69 -8.66 20.75
N ILE A 154 -4.09 -8.44 19.51
CA ILE A 154 -3.85 -7.23 18.73
C ILE A 154 -5.21 -6.61 18.39
N GLY A 155 -5.36 -5.32 18.65
CA GLY A 155 -6.51 -4.50 18.22
C GLY A 155 -6.03 -3.33 17.37
N PHE A 156 -6.92 -2.76 16.58
CA PHE A 156 -6.62 -1.57 15.76
C PHE A 156 -7.53 -0.42 16.16
N VAL A 157 -7.01 0.81 16.07
CA VAL A 157 -7.79 2.03 16.22
C VAL A 157 -7.33 3.01 15.14
N ASP A 158 -8.25 3.42 14.27
CA ASP A 158 -7.98 4.46 13.28
C ASP A 158 -7.80 5.82 13.98
N SER A 159 -6.77 6.55 13.57
CA SER A 159 -6.26 7.74 14.27
C SER A 159 -7.17 8.98 14.18
N ASP A 160 -8.24 8.91 13.41
CA ASP A 160 -9.32 9.89 13.29
C ASP A 160 -10.63 9.47 13.98
N ASP A 161 -10.72 8.23 14.45
CA ASP A 161 -11.88 7.65 15.11
C ASP A 161 -11.77 7.69 16.64
N TRP A 162 -12.74 7.14 17.36
CA TRP A 162 -12.65 6.93 18.81
C TRP A 162 -13.44 5.71 19.25
N ILE A 163 -13.04 5.12 20.38
CA ILE A 163 -13.63 3.90 20.93
C ILE A 163 -14.41 4.15 22.23
N THR A 164 -15.30 3.23 22.59
CA THR A 164 -16.04 3.28 23.86
C THR A 164 -15.18 2.83 25.03
N GLU A 165 -15.42 3.36 26.23
CA GLU A 165 -14.57 3.11 27.42
C GLU A 165 -14.43 1.61 27.79
N THR A 166 -15.42 0.78 27.44
CA THR A 166 -15.44 -0.67 27.75
C THR A 166 -15.10 -1.55 26.54
N ALA A 167 -14.68 -0.97 25.41
CA ALA A 167 -14.49 -1.69 24.16
C ALA A 167 -13.57 -2.91 24.31
N PHE A 168 -12.36 -2.70 24.81
CA PHE A 168 -11.38 -3.79 24.93
C PHE A 168 -11.66 -4.73 26.11
N GLU A 169 -12.31 -4.26 27.19
CA GLU A 169 -12.73 -5.12 28.30
C GLU A 169 -13.70 -6.20 27.82
N ASN A 170 -14.75 -5.78 27.09
CA ASN A 170 -15.77 -6.69 26.57
C ASN A 170 -15.20 -7.64 25.52
N MET A 171 -14.35 -7.13 24.62
CA MET A 171 -13.71 -7.96 23.59
C MET A 171 -12.78 -9.02 24.19
N VAL A 172 -11.94 -8.67 25.17
CA VAL A 172 -11.07 -9.65 25.83
C VAL A 172 -11.89 -10.68 26.60
N ALA A 173 -12.93 -10.25 27.34
CA ALA A 173 -13.79 -11.16 28.08
C ALA A 173 -14.47 -12.19 27.15
N ALA A 174 -14.93 -11.76 25.97
CA ALA A 174 -15.49 -12.65 24.97
C ALA A 174 -14.42 -13.59 24.36
N ALA A 175 -13.24 -13.05 24.04
CA ALA A 175 -12.13 -13.84 23.51
C ALA A 175 -11.72 -14.98 24.46
N GLU A 176 -11.62 -14.69 25.75
CA GLU A 176 -11.23 -15.68 26.76
C GLU A 176 -12.35 -16.68 27.04
N ARG A 177 -13.60 -16.22 27.18
CA ARG A 177 -14.76 -17.08 27.42
C ARG A 177 -14.95 -18.13 26.32
N HIS A 178 -14.78 -17.71 25.07
CA HIS A 178 -15.02 -18.56 23.90
C HIS A 178 -13.74 -19.14 23.29
N GLN A 179 -12.57 -18.88 23.90
CA GLN A 179 -11.27 -19.19 23.34
C GLN A 179 -11.12 -18.74 21.88
N ALA A 180 -11.70 -17.58 21.53
CA ALA A 180 -11.75 -17.08 20.17
C ALA A 180 -10.38 -16.59 19.70
N ASP A 181 -10.12 -16.78 18.41
CA ASP A 181 -8.99 -16.21 17.68
C ASP A 181 -9.34 -14.81 17.16
N VAL A 182 -10.61 -14.55 16.86
CA VAL A 182 -11.10 -13.25 16.40
C VAL A 182 -12.39 -12.87 17.12
N VAL A 183 -12.45 -11.66 17.65
CA VAL A 183 -13.67 -11.05 18.19
C VAL A 183 -14.10 -9.91 17.29
N ILE A 184 -15.38 -9.84 16.94
CA ILE A 184 -15.96 -8.77 16.11
C ILE A 184 -16.97 -7.99 16.95
N GLY A 185 -16.74 -6.68 17.14
CA GLY A 185 -17.66 -5.79 17.85
C GLY A 185 -18.52 -4.94 16.92
N GLY A 186 -19.58 -4.34 17.45
CA GLY A 186 -20.43 -3.38 16.73
C GLY A 186 -19.78 -2.01 16.59
N PHE A 187 -20.25 -1.19 15.65
CA PHE A 187 -19.79 0.19 15.51
C PHE A 187 -20.93 1.11 15.11
N ARG A 188 -20.68 2.41 15.22
CA ARG A 188 -21.54 3.46 14.68
C ARG A 188 -20.74 4.38 13.79
N THR A 189 -21.42 5.08 12.89
CA THR A 189 -20.81 6.12 12.08
C THR A 189 -21.10 7.49 12.70
N PHE A 190 -20.17 8.42 12.52
CA PHE A 190 -20.29 9.81 12.93
C PHE A 190 -19.91 10.73 11.77
N VAL A 191 -20.86 11.50 11.27
CA VAL A 191 -20.62 12.42 10.15
C VAL A 191 -20.05 13.74 10.68
N GLU A 192 -18.80 14.06 10.35
CA GLU A 192 -18.04 15.18 10.92
C GLU A 192 -18.71 16.54 10.68
N HIS A 193 -19.22 16.78 9.47
CA HIS A 193 -19.85 18.06 9.12
C HIS A 193 -21.21 18.28 9.80
N SER A 194 -22.06 17.25 9.85
CA SER A 194 -23.40 17.36 10.45
C SER A 194 -23.43 17.02 11.95
N ARG A 195 -22.33 16.47 12.48
CA ARG A 195 -22.20 15.96 13.86
C ARG A 195 -23.26 14.91 14.21
N HIS A 196 -23.74 14.19 13.20
CA HIS A 196 -24.81 13.20 13.34
C HIS A 196 -24.24 11.79 13.49
N TYR A 197 -24.83 11.01 14.40
CA TYR A 197 -24.54 9.59 14.55
C TYR A 197 -25.52 8.77 13.71
N SER A 198 -25.02 7.74 13.03
CA SER A 198 -25.85 6.78 12.31
C SER A 198 -25.41 5.36 12.63
N GLU A 199 -26.32 4.41 12.42
CA GLU A 199 -26.01 3.00 12.60
C GLU A 199 -24.94 2.52 11.61
N ALA A 200 -24.29 1.40 11.91
CA ALA A 200 -23.33 0.77 11.01
C ALA A 200 -23.98 0.46 9.65
N TYR A 201 -23.22 0.69 8.57
CA TYR A 201 -23.68 0.38 7.21
C TYR A 201 -23.82 -1.12 6.93
N ASP A 202 -23.27 -1.98 7.79
CA ASP A 202 -23.42 -3.45 7.70
C ASP A 202 -24.30 -4.04 8.81
N LEU A 203 -25.04 -3.21 9.58
CA LEU A 203 -25.82 -3.66 10.75
C LEU A 203 -26.73 -4.85 10.44
N GLN A 204 -27.45 -4.82 9.31
CA GLN A 204 -28.34 -5.91 8.91
C GLN A 204 -27.63 -7.26 8.71
N MET A 205 -26.35 -7.23 8.31
CA MET A 205 -25.55 -8.44 8.21
C MET A 205 -25.00 -8.83 9.59
N PHE A 206 -24.52 -7.85 10.35
CA PHE A 206 -23.96 -8.08 11.68
C PHE A 206 -24.97 -8.68 12.67
N GLU A 207 -26.25 -8.30 12.59
CA GLU A 207 -27.33 -8.86 13.41
C GLU A 207 -27.62 -10.34 13.15
N LYS A 208 -27.24 -10.86 11.97
CA LYS A 208 -27.42 -12.29 11.65
C LYS A 208 -26.42 -13.19 12.37
N ILE A 209 -25.34 -12.63 12.89
CA ILE A 209 -24.32 -13.38 13.62
C ILE A 209 -24.80 -13.57 15.07
N SER A 210 -24.77 -14.81 15.55
CA SER A 210 -25.11 -15.14 16.94
C SER A 210 -24.06 -14.62 17.92
N THR A 211 -24.49 -14.07 19.04
CA THR A 211 -23.63 -13.54 20.11
C THR A 211 -23.30 -14.56 21.19
N ASP A 212 -24.06 -15.64 21.28
CA ASP A 212 -23.90 -16.66 22.32
C ASP A 212 -22.97 -17.82 21.90
N LYS A 213 -22.57 -17.88 20.63
CA LYS A 213 -21.85 -19.02 20.06
C LYS A 213 -20.66 -18.59 19.24
N ALA A 214 -19.54 -19.25 19.50
CA ALA A 214 -18.40 -19.20 18.61
C ALA A 214 -18.70 -19.94 17.30
N PHE A 215 -18.11 -19.48 16.20
CA PHE A 215 -18.32 -20.03 14.86
C PHE A 215 -17.04 -19.91 14.02
N THR A 216 -17.06 -20.52 12.84
CA THR A 216 -16.03 -20.35 11.80
C THR A 216 -16.64 -19.78 10.54
N ALA A 217 -15.84 -19.17 9.66
CA ALA A 217 -16.31 -18.71 8.35
C ALA A 217 -16.90 -19.85 7.50
N LYS A 218 -16.48 -21.10 7.71
CA LYS A 218 -17.08 -22.27 7.07
C LYS A 218 -18.50 -22.57 7.56
N SER A 219 -18.76 -22.41 8.86
CA SER A 219 -20.09 -22.62 9.45
C SER A 219 -21.06 -21.47 9.19
N PHE A 220 -20.53 -20.28 8.88
CA PHE A 220 -21.32 -19.08 8.59
C PHE A 220 -20.59 -18.19 7.55
N PRO A 221 -20.62 -18.57 6.26
CA PRO A 221 -19.86 -17.88 5.20
C PRO A 221 -20.32 -16.45 4.97
N GLU A 222 -21.55 -16.09 5.32
CA GLU A 222 -22.03 -14.71 5.19
C GLU A 222 -21.24 -13.70 6.04
N VAL A 223 -20.39 -14.14 6.98
CA VAL A 223 -19.46 -13.26 7.71
C VAL A 223 -18.51 -12.49 6.77
N PHE A 224 -18.15 -13.05 5.61
CA PHE A 224 -17.36 -12.35 4.58
C PHE A 224 -18.06 -11.08 4.05
N ARG A 225 -19.37 -10.95 4.26
CA ARG A 225 -20.18 -9.80 3.84
C ARG A 225 -20.29 -8.70 4.90
N THR A 226 -19.71 -8.91 6.08
CA THR A 226 -19.57 -7.84 7.09
C THR A 226 -18.51 -6.83 6.66
N SER A 227 -18.52 -5.65 7.29
CA SER A 227 -17.52 -4.62 7.04
C SER A 227 -16.10 -5.16 7.25
N PRO A 228 -15.20 -5.03 6.27
CA PRO A 228 -13.86 -5.60 6.33
C PRO A 228 -12.96 -4.90 7.37
N VAL A 229 -13.36 -3.72 7.84
CA VAL A 229 -12.56 -2.84 8.68
C VAL A 229 -11.95 -3.53 9.94
N PRO A 230 -10.67 -3.31 10.22
CA PRO A 230 -9.90 -3.99 11.26
C PRO A 230 -10.14 -3.42 12.66
N TRP A 231 -10.45 -2.12 12.77
CA TRP A 231 -10.60 -1.39 14.04
C TRP A 231 -11.81 -1.80 14.86
N ARG A 232 -12.69 -2.66 14.32
CA ARG A 232 -13.78 -3.29 15.06
C ARG A 232 -13.48 -4.74 15.49
N LYS A 233 -12.23 -5.19 15.34
CA LYS A 233 -11.82 -6.58 15.55
C LYS A 233 -10.67 -6.66 16.55
N LEU A 234 -10.68 -7.72 17.35
CA LEU A 234 -9.58 -8.10 18.24
C LEU A 234 -9.07 -9.47 17.78
N TYR A 235 -7.78 -9.57 17.52
CA TYR A 235 -7.14 -10.75 16.93
C TYR A 235 -6.20 -11.37 17.96
N ARG A 236 -6.20 -12.69 18.09
CA ARG A 236 -5.16 -13.41 18.84
C ARG A 236 -3.86 -13.30 18.05
N ARG A 237 -2.79 -12.77 18.67
CA ARG A 237 -1.50 -12.56 17.98
C ARG A 237 -0.95 -13.87 17.40
N ALA A 238 -0.94 -14.92 18.20
CA ALA A 238 -0.47 -16.24 17.76
C ALA A 238 -1.27 -16.80 16.57
N PHE A 239 -2.56 -16.44 16.43
CA PHE A 239 -3.34 -16.83 15.26
C PHE A 239 -2.86 -16.10 13.99
N LEU A 240 -2.59 -14.79 14.09
CA LEU A 240 -2.03 -14.04 12.96
C LEU A 240 -0.64 -14.56 12.56
N GLU A 241 0.23 -14.79 13.55
CA GLU A 241 1.61 -15.29 13.32
C GLU A 241 1.62 -16.68 12.68
N ASN A 242 0.87 -17.63 13.25
CA ASN A 242 0.84 -19.02 12.77
C ASN A 242 0.28 -19.13 11.34
N ASN A 243 -0.58 -18.19 10.92
CA ASN A 243 -1.17 -18.15 9.59
C ASN A 243 -0.50 -17.11 8.68
N GLN A 244 0.58 -16.46 9.14
CA GLN A 244 1.30 -15.42 8.39
C GLN A 244 0.39 -14.30 7.85
N ILE A 245 -0.60 -13.90 8.66
CA ILE A 245 -1.59 -12.90 8.26
C ILE A 245 -1.03 -11.50 8.49
N ALA A 246 -0.95 -10.73 7.42
CA ALA A 246 -0.58 -9.32 7.39
C ALA A 246 -1.43 -8.57 6.34
N TYR A 247 -1.41 -7.24 6.37
CA TYR A 247 -1.98 -6.46 5.26
C TYR A 247 -1.19 -6.73 3.99
N PRO A 248 -1.86 -6.86 2.83
CA PRO A 248 -1.14 -6.79 1.56
C PRO A 248 -0.51 -5.41 1.39
N GLU A 249 0.75 -5.38 0.99
CA GLU A 249 1.47 -4.13 0.71
C GLU A 249 1.25 -3.71 -0.75
N GLY A 250 0.99 -2.43 -1.02
CA GLY A 250 0.86 -1.88 -2.37
C GLY A 250 0.44 -0.42 -2.32
N ASP A 251 0.34 0.29 -3.45
CA ASP A 251 -0.06 1.71 -3.46
C ASP A 251 -1.55 1.88 -3.79
N TYR A 252 -2.41 1.33 -2.94
CA TYR A 252 -3.86 1.35 -3.10
C TYR A 252 -4.58 1.53 -1.76
N PHE A 253 -5.85 1.94 -1.81
CA PHE A 253 -6.76 2.01 -0.66
C PHE A 253 -7.69 0.80 -0.64
N TYR A 254 -8.35 0.52 0.49
CA TYR A 254 -9.25 -0.62 0.73
C TYR A 254 -8.52 -1.95 0.97
N GLU A 255 -7.27 -1.87 1.45
CA GLU A 255 -6.42 -2.99 1.87
C GLU A 255 -6.98 -3.79 3.05
N ASP A 256 -7.99 -3.25 3.74
CA ASP A 256 -8.80 -3.96 4.73
C ASP A 256 -9.57 -5.14 4.11
N ASN A 257 -9.93 -5.06 2.83
CA ASN A 257 -10.65 -6.13 2.15
C ASN A 257 -9.83 -7.42 2.11
N PRO A 258 -8.61 -7.48 1.54
CA PRO A 258 -7.83 -8.71 1.58
C PRO A 258 -7.51 -9.19 3.01
N LEU A 259 -7.16 -8.29 3.94
CA LEU A 259 -6.91 -8.69 5.33
C LEU A 259 -8.11 -9.43 5.94
N HIS A 260 -9.31 -8.89 5.75
CA HIS A 260 -10.55 -9.52 6.22
C HIS A 260 -10.73 -10.92 5.64
N TRP A 261 -10.44 -11.11 4.35
CA TRP A 261 -10.50 -12.42 3.71
C TRP A 261 -9.43 -13.38 4.23
N PHE A 262 -8.19 -12.92 4.40
CA PHE A 262 -7.09 -13.73 4.94
C PHE A 262 -7.45 -14.26 6.33
N VAL A 263 -7.89 -13.36 7.22
CA VAL A 263 -8.31 -13.72 8.58
C VAL A 263 -9.43 -14.75 8.60
N LEU A 264 -10.48 -14.52 7.81
CA LEU A 264 -11.67 -15.39 7.82
C LEU A 264 -11.42 -16.75 7.16
N ALA A 265 -10.60 -16.79 6.10
CA ALA A 265 -10.28 -18.01 5.38
C ALA A 265 -9.19 -18.86 6.06
N SER A 266 -8.52 -18.36 7.11
CA SER A 266 -7.58 -19.12 7.94
C SER A 266 -8.24 -19.91 9.08
N HIS A 267 -9.56 -20.13 9.02
CA HIS A 267 -10.33 -21.03 9.88
C HIS A 267 -10.23 -20.78 11.40
N GLY A 268 -9.97 -19.53 11.80
CA GLY A 268 -9.97 -19.11 13.20
C GLY A 268 -11.34 -19.21 13.87
N THR A 269 -11.36 -19.37 15.19
CA THR A 269 -12.59 -19.31 15.97
C THR A 269 -13.05 -17.86 16.12
N LEU A 270 -14.25 -17.56 15.66
CA LEU A 270 -14.86 -16.22 15.70
C LEU A 270 -15.94 -16.12 16.77
N VAL A 271 -16.05 -14.95 17.39
CA VAL A 271 -17.18 -14.60 18.25
C VAL A 271 -17.59 -13.15 18.04
N LYS A 272 -18.88 -12.86 18.18
CA LYS A 272 -19.45 -11.52 18.12
C LYS A 272 -19.69 -10.96 19.51
N VAL A 273 -19.46 -9.66 19.69
CA VAL A 273 -20.01 -8.88 20.81
C VAL A 273 -20.97 -7.82 20.26
N ASP A 274 -22.14 -7.65 20.90
CA ASP A 274 -23.15 -6.69 20.46
C ASP A 274 -22.81 -5.24 20.84
N ASP A 275 -21.83 -5.04 21.72
CA ASP A 275 -21.40 -3.72 22.15
C ASP A 275 -20.90 -2.88 20.97
N ILE A 276 -21.27 -1.59 20.99
CA ILE A 276 -20.62 -0.59 20.14
C ILE A 276 -19.24 -0.34 20.71
N ILE A 277 -18.20 -0.73 19.96
CA ILE A 277 -16.80 -0.59 20.38
C ILE A 277 -16.12 0.63 19.75
N SER A 278 -16.62 1.11 18.60
CA SER A 278 -16.00 2.20 17.85
C SER A 278 -17.04 3.13 17.20
N TYR A 279 -16.65 4.40 17.07
CA TYR A 279 -17.34 5.41 16.28
C TYR A 279 -16.48 5.83 15.09
N HIS A 280 -16.89 5.40 13.91
CA HIS A 280 -16.21 5.67 12.65
C HIS A 280 -16.57 7.05 12.11
N ARG A 281 -15.58 7.95 12.02
CA ARG A 281 -15.71 9.31 11.53
C ARG A 281 -15.79 9.34 10.00
N MET A 282 -16.83 9.96 9.50
CA MET A 282 -17.11 10.11 8.07
C MET A 282 -17.14 11.58 7.64
N ALA A 283 -16.92 11.82 6.36
CA ALA A 283 -17.01 13.13 5.70
C ALA A 283 -16.15 14.20 6.39
N ARG A 284 -14.91 13.84 6.77
CA ARG A 284 -13.92 14.80 7.25
C ARG A 284 -13.01 15.29 6.11
N GLU A 285 -12.38 16.43 6.33
CA GLU A 285 -11.35 16.93 5.42
C GLU A 285 -10.19 15.92 5.31
N GLY A 286 -9.70 15.70 4.09
CA GLY A 286 -8.62 14.76 3.80
C GLY A 286 -9.03 13.28 3.74
N GLN A 287 -10.31 12.92 3.95
CA GLN A 287 -10.75 11.53 3.80
C GLN A 287 -10.80 11.11 2.33
N THR A 288 -10.12 10.02 1.99
CA THR A 288 -9.95 9.56 0.59
C THR A 288 -11.21 8.92 -0.02
N MET A 289 -12.19 8.56 0.80
CA MET A 289 -13.41 7.79 0.43
C MET A 289 -14.37 8.53 -0.53
N GLY A 290 -14.08 9.78 -0.92
CA GLY A 290 -14.92 10.60 -1.78
C GLY A 290 -14.69 10.45 -3.29
N ALA A 291 -13.62 9.78 -3.74
CA ALA A 291 -13.28 9.76 -5.17
C ALA A 291 -13.93 8.57 -5.92
N ALA A 292 -15.08 8.83 -6.55
CA ALA A 292 -15.69 7.96 -7.57
C ALA A 292 -14.91 8.03 -8.90
N ASP A 293 -13.62 7.72 -8.84
CA ASP A 293 -12.69 7.83 -9.97
C ASP A 293 -12.02 6.48 -10.25
N PHE A 294 -11.13 6.44 -11.25
CA PHE A 294 -10.36 5.26 -11.67
C PHE A 294 -9.60 4.57 -10.53
N LYS A 295 -9.38 5.26 -9.41
CA LYS A 295 -8.79 4.72 -8.18
C LYS A 295 -9.58 3.56 -7.58
N LEU A 296 -10.89 3.44 -7.86
CA LEU A 296 -11.67 2.25 -7.48
C LEU A 296 -11.15 0.97 -8.14
N ALA A 297 -10.32 1.07 -9.20
CA ALA A 297 -9.67 -0.09 -9.81
C ALA A 297 -8.74 -0.83 -8.84
N ALA A 298 -8.29 -0.20 -7.75
CA ALA A 298 -7.64 -0.87 -6.63
C ALA A 298 -8.39 -2.12 -6.15
N MET A 299 -9.73 -2.10 -6.17
CA MET A 299 -10.54 -3.27 -5.81
C MET A 299 -10.30 -4.47 -6.73
N CYS A 300 -9.92 -4.27 -8.01
CA CYS A 300 -9.50 -5.38 -8.87
C CYS A 300 -8.21 -6.03 -8.36
N SER A 301 -7.24 -5.24 -7.88
CA SER A 301 -6.02 -5.76 -7.25
C SER A 301 -6.33 -6.51 -5.95
N HIS A 302 -7.27 -6.02 -5.15
CA HIS A 302 -7.73 -6.71 -3.93
C HIS A 302 -8.39 -8.05 -4.24
N ILE A 303 -9.29 -8.10 -5.23
CA ILE A 303 -9.93 -9.35 -5.66
C ILE A 303 -8.88 -10.34 -6.19
N ASN A 304 -7.87 -9.87 -6.94
CA ASN A 304 -6.78 -10.72 -7.41
C ASN A 304 -5.97 -11.30 -6.25
N THR A 305 -5.60 -10.44 -5.30
CA THR A 305 -4.83 -10.79 -4.10
C THR A 305 -5.57 -11.83 -3.25
N ILE A 306 -6.87 -11.63 -3.03
CA ILE A 306 -7.75 -12.59 -2.34
C ILE A 306 -7.79 -13.91 -3.11
N GLY A 307 -8.01 -13.88 -4.43
CA GLY A 307 -8.05 -15.10 -5.24
C GLY A 307 -6.76 -15.91 -5.18
N CYS A 308 -5.61 -15.24 -5.25
CA CYS A 308 -4.30 -15.89 -5.13
C CYS A 308 -4.12 -16.52 -3.75
N PHE A 309 -4.41 -15.77 -2.68
CA PHE A 309 -4.35 -16.29 -1.31
C PHE A 309 -5.25 -17.53 -1.14
N LEU A 310 -6.52 -17.45 -1.55
CA LEU A 310 -7.44 -18.57 -1.43
C LEU A 310 -6.95 -19.79 -2.19
N ALA A 311 -6.39 -19.60 -3.40
CA ALA A 311 -5.88 -20.69 -4.21
C ALA A 311 -4.71 -21.47 -3.55
N ASP A 312 -4.03 -20.86 -2.60
CA ASP A 312 -2.92 -21.47 -1.83
C ASP A 312 -3.37 -21.98 -0.45
N HIS A 313 -4.49 -21.47 0.11
CA HIS A 313 -4.85 -21.70 1.52
C HIS A 313 -6.16 -22.48 1.73
N VAL A 314 -7.04 -22.60 0.74
CA VAL A 314 -8.31 -23.34 0.90
C VAL A 314 -8.18 -24.80 0.49
N GLU A 315 -8.85 -25.68 1.22
CA GLU A 315 -8.88 -27.12 0.94
C GLU A 315 -10.23 -27.54 0.35
N LEU A 316 -10.25 -27.95 -0.91
CA LEU A 316 -11.48 -28.45 -1.55
C LEU A 316 -11.64 -29.97 -1.37
N PRO A 317 -12.87 -30.46 -1.10
CA PRO A 317 -14.15 -29.75 -1.08
C PRO A 317 -14.52 -29.13 0.29
N ALA A 318 -13.64 -29.22 1.29
CA ALA A 318 -13.94 -28.80 2.66
C ALA A 318 -14.33 -27.31 2.74
N ASP A 319 -13.71 -26.45 1.93
CA ASP A 319 -13.89 -25.00 1.95
C ASP A 319 -14.71 -24.47 0.76
N GLN A 320 -15.54 -25.33 0.18
CA GLN A 320 -16.35 -24.97 -1.00
C GLN A 320 -17.19 -23.71 -0.80
N LEU A 321 -17.77 -23.51 0.40
CA LEU A 321 -18.60 -22.34 0.68
C LEU A 321 -17.79 -21.03 0.69
N ILE A 322 -16.51 -21.09 1.07
CA ILE A 322 -15.61 -19.93 1.02
C ILE A 322 -15.31 -19.58 -0.44
N VAL A 323 -15.06 -20.59 -1.27
CA VAL A 323 -14.85 -20.42 -2.71
C VAL A 323 -16.09 -19.85 -3.39
N ASP A 324 -17.27 -20.39 -3.09
CA ASP A 324 -18.53 -19.88 -3.64
C ASP A 324 -18.80 -18.41 -3.22
N GLU A 325 -18.50 -18.05 -1.96
CA GLU A 325 -18.60 -16.67 -1.47
C GLU A 325 -17.57 -15.74 -2.14
N PHE A 326 -16.38 -16.22 -2.49
CA PHE A 326 -15.40 -15.44 -3.25
C PHE A 326 -15.92 -15.04 -4.63
N TYR A 327 -16.58 -15.97 -5.34
CA TYR A 327 -17.22 -15.63 -6.61
C TYR A 327 -18.44 -14.72 -6.41
N ASP A 328 -19.23 -14.90 -5.36
CA ASP A 328 -20.28 -13.94 -5.01
C ASP A 328 -19.71 -12.54 -4.73
N PHE A 329 -18.56 -12.46 -4.05
CA PHE A 329 -17.84 -11.21 -3.83
C PHE A 329 -17.34 -10.57 -5.12
N CYS A 330 -16.78 -11.35 -6.05
CA CYS A 330 -16.44 -10.86 -7.40
C CYS A 330 -17.68 -10.29 -8.11
N TYR A 331 -18.81 -11.00 -8.05
CA TYR A 331 -20.07 -10.54 -8.63
C TYR A 331 -20.59 -9.27 -7.98
N ARG A 332 -20.58 -9.19 -6.64
CA ARG A 332 -21.05 -8.01 -5.90
C ARG A 332 -20.14 -6.82 -6.16
N SER A 333 -18.82 -7.02 -6.19
CA SER A 333 -17.83 -5.95 -6.39
C SER A 333 -17.91 -5.26 -7.74
N SER A 334 -18.61 -5.83 -8.72
CA SER A 334 -18.95 -5.17 -9.99
C SER A 334 -19.57 -3.77 -9.90
N TRP A 335 -20.13 -3.38 -8.74
CA TRP A 335 -20.57 -2.00 -8.52
C TRP A 335 -19.45 -0.98 -8.75
N ILE A 336 -18.18 -1.36 -8.54
CA ILE A 336 -17.02 -0.47 -8.72
C ILE A 336 -16.90 0.02 -10.17
N SER A 337 -17.19 -0.86 -11.14
CA SER A 337 -17.15 -0.49 -12.56
C SER A 337 -18.39 0.32 -12.93
N GLN A 338 -19.54 0.03 -12.32
CA GLN A 338 -20.79 0.77 -12.54
C GLN A 338 -20.78 2.19 -11.96
N ARG A 339 -19.89 2.50 -11.01
CA ARG A 339 -19.69 3.86 -10.48
C ARG A 339 -18.78 4.73 -11.35
N GLN A 340 -18.15 4.18 -12.38
CA GLN A 340 -17.29 4.97 -13.25
C GLN A 340 -18.15 5.80 -14.21
N GLU A 341 -17.87 7.11 -14.29
CA GLU A 341 -18.53 7.99 -15.25
C GLU A 341 -18.09 7.71 -16.70
N ARG A 342 -16.86 7.18 -16.86
CA ARG A 342 -16.25 6.89 -18.16
C ARG A 342 -16.50 5.44 -18.56
N GLU A 343 -17.30 5.22 -19.59
CA GLU A 343 -17.65 3.88 -20.09
C GLU A 343 -16.40 3.03 -20.46
N LYS A 344 -15.34 3.64 -21.00
CA LYS A 344 -14.08 2.93 -21.28
C LYS A 344 -13.42 2.38 -20.02
N VAL A 345 -13.40 3.14 -18.92
CA VAL A 345 -12.81 2.70 -17.64
C VAL A 345 -13.67 1.60 -17.00
N LYS A 346 -14.99 1.73 -17.06
CA LYS A 346 -15.94 0.68 -16.67
C LYS A 346 -15.67 -0.63 -17.40
N ALA A 347 -15.48 -0.58 -18.72
CA ALA A 347 -15.18 -1.74 -19.55
C ALA A 347 -13.84 -2.39 -19.17
N ILE A 348 -12.79 -1.59 -18.96
CA ILE A 348 -11.47 -2.07 -18.50
C ILE A 348 -11.58 -2.79 -17.14
N MET A 349 -12.27 -2.19 -16.17
CA MET A 349 -12.45 -2.78 -14.84
C MET A 349 -13.29 -4.07 -14.90
N GLY A 350 -14.34 -4.10 -15.73
CA GLY A 350 -15.12 -5.31 -16.01
C GLY A 350 -14.21 -6.43 -16.55
N LYS A 351 -13.41 -6.13 -17.58
CA LYS A 351 -12.44 -7.06 -18.17
C LYS A 351 -11.46 -7.60 -17.13
N ARG A 352 -10.95 -6.76 -16.23
CA ARG A 352 -10.08 -7.18 -15.12
C ARG A 352 -10.77 -8.18 -14.20
N ILE A 353 -11.99 -7.90 -13.75
CA ILE A 353 -12.77 -8.83 -12.91
C ILE A 353 -12.95 -10.17 -13.65
N ALA A 354 -13.31 -10.13 -14.93
CA ALA A 354 -13.51 -11.34 -15.71
C ALA A 354 -12.21 -12.17 -15.90
N GLN A 355 -11.07 -11.52 -16.12
CA GLN A 355 -9.76 -12.17 -16.17
C GLN A 355 -9.42 -12.86 -14.84
N ILE A 356 -9.66 -12.20 -13.71
CA ILE A 356 -9.41 -12.77 -12.37
C ILE A 356 -10.30 -13.99 -12.14
N VAL A 357 -11.59 -13.91 -12.46
CA VAL A 357 -12.53 -15.03 -12.36
C VAL A 357 -12.07 -16.20 -13.24
N SER A 358 -11.77 -15.95 -14.52
CA SER A 358 -11.35 -16.99 -15.47
C SER A 358 -10.08 -17.71 -15.05
N LYS A 359 -9.08 -16.97 -14.55
CA LYS A 359 -7.83 -17.54 -14.04
C LYS A 359 -8.08 -18.46 -12.84
N ASN A 360 -8.88 -18.02 -11.88
CA ASN A 360 -9.09 -18.76 -10.63
C ASN A 360 -9.97 -20.01 -10.78
N GLN A 361 -10.84 -20.09 -11.81
CA GLN A 361 -11.74 -21.23 -12.02
C GLN A 361 -11.06 -22.60 -12.02
N LYS A 362 -9.81 -22.68 -12.50
CA LYS A 362 -9.06 -23.95 -12.55
C LYS A 362 -8.62 -24.45 -11.18
N ARG A 363 -8.23 -23.54 -10.29
CA ARG A 363 -7.70 -23.85 -8.94
C ARG A 363 -8.79 -23.79 -7.87
N LEU A 364 -9.80 -22.94 -8.10
CA LEU A 364 -10.91 -22.65 -7.20
C LEU A 364 -12.25 -22.88 -7.93
N PRO A 365 -12.62 -24.12 -8.29
CA PRO A 365 -13.90 -24.38 -8.95
C PRO A 365 -15.09 -24.07 -8.03
N ALA A 366 -15.96 -23.16 -8.46
CA ALA A 366 -17.22 -22.85 -7.78
C ALA A 366 -18.28 -23.94 -8.01
N LYS A 367 -19.17 -24.14 -7.04
CA LYS A 367 -20.34 -25.01 -7.17
C LYS A 367 -21.66 -24.25 -7.12
N ASN A 368 -21.77 -23.24 -6.25
CA ASN A 368 -23.01 -22.49 -6.05
C ASN A 368 -22.84 -21.06 -6.52
N LEU A 369 -23.20 -20.80 -7.78
CA LEU A 369 -23.15 -19.46 -8.37
C LEU A 369 -24.56 -18.89 -8.56
N ARG A 370 -24.67 -17.56 -8.63
CA ARG A 370 -25.90 -16.89 -9.05
C ARG A 370 -26.28 -17.33 -10.47
N SER A 371 -27.58 -17.39 -10.75
CA SER A 371 -28.09 -17.85 -12.05
C SER A 371 -27.56 -17.05 -13.25
N ASN A 372 -27.34 -15.74 -13.09
CA ASN A 372 -26.81 -14.84 -14.11
C ASN A 372 -25.30 -14.55 -13.95
N PHE A 373 -24.58 -15.30 -13.11
CA PHE A 373 -23.15 -15.04 -12.86
C PHE A 373 -22.33 -15.18 -14.15
N ASN A 374 -22.44 -16.32 -14.82
CA ASN A 374 -21.63 -16.62 -16.01
C ASN A 374 -21.89 -15.62 -17.14
N SER A 375 -23.15 -15.32 -17.44
CA SER A 375 -23.51 -14.36 -18.50
C SER A 375 -22.96 -12.96 -18.22
N ARG A 376 -22.90 -12.54 -16.95
CA ARG A 376 -22.35 -11.24 -16.56
C ARG A 376 -20.83 -11.19 -16.68
N ILE A 377 -20.14 -12.26 -16.28
CA ILE A 377 -18.68 -12.35 -16.44
C ILE A 377 -18.29 -12.40 -17.91
N GLU A 378 -19.07 -13.08 -18.74
CA GLU A 378 -18.92 -13.09 -20.20
C GLU A 378 -19.11 -11.68 -20.80
N GLU A 379 -20.18 -10.97 -20.42
CA GLU A 379 -20.39 -9.56 -20.81
C GLU A 379 -19.19 -8.67 -20.45
N PHE A 380 -18.64 -8.83 -19.24
CA PHE A 380 -17.44 -8.12 -18.81
C PHE A 380 -16.19 -8.49 -19.60
N TYR A 381 -16.06 -9.76 -19.99
CA TYR A 381 -14.93 -10.21 -20.78
C TYR A 381 -15.01 -9.68 -22.22
N GLU A 382 -16.20 -9.64 -22.82
CA GLU A 382 -16.42 -9.18 -24.19
C GLU A 382 -16.51 -7.65 -24.30
N GLY A 383 -16.87 -6.96 -23.22
CA GLY A 383 -17.04 -5.50 -23.18
C GLY A 383 -15.76 -4.69 -23.40
N TYR A 384 -14.57 -5.33 -23.34
CA TYR A 384 -13.30 -4.70 -23.67
C TYR A 384 -12.38 -5.68 -24.41
N ALA A 385 -11.77 -5.21 -25.49
CA ALA A 385 -10.88 -6.02 -26.32
C ALA A 385 -9.68 -6.55 -25.52
N GLN A 386 -9.26 -7.78 -25.81
CA GLN A 386 -7.98 -8.27 -25.31
C GLN A 386 -6.86 -7.70 -26.17
N HIS A 387 -5.98 -6.90 -25.56
CA HIS A 387 -4.79 -6.36 -26.21
C HIS A 387 -3.57 -7.25 -25.96
N ASP A 388 -2.60 -7.22 -26.86
CA ASP A 388 -1.30 -7.88 -26.66
C ASP A 388 -0.46 -7.10 -25.63
N LEU A 389 -0.55 -5.77 -25.62
CA LEU A 389 0.28 -4.90 -24.78
C LEU A 389 -0.51 -3.73 -24.15
N THR A 390 -0.39 -3.55 -22.83
CA THR A 390 -0.71 -2.29 -22.15
C THR A 390 0.55 -1.46 -21.97
N ILE A 391 0.52 -0.18 -22.35
CA ILE A 391 1.64 0.75 -22.20
C ILE A 391 1.24 1.80 -21.17
N VAL A 392 2.02 1.95 -20.10
CA VAL A 392 1.78 2.90 -19.01
C VAL A 392 2.80 4.03 -19.08
N ILE A 393 2.33 5.27 -19.13
CA ILE A 393 3.18 6.47 -19.23
C ILE A 393 2.81 7.47 -18.14
N PRO A 394 3.63 7.66 -17.11
CA PRO A 394 3.44 8.74 -16.15
C PRO A 394 3.95 10.07 -16.74
N THR A 395 3.13 11.12 -16.67
CA THR A 395 3.48 12.45 -17.19
C THR A 395 3.56 13.47 -16.07
N TYR A 396 4.57 14.35 -16.10
CA TYR A 396 4.68 15.49 -15.21
C TYR A 396 5.49 16.61 -15.87
N ASN A 397 4.83 17.73 -16.16
CA ASN A 397 5.41 18.91 -16.79
C ASN A 397 6.25 18.59 -18.04
N CYS A 398 5.74 17.78 -18.97
CA CYS A 398 6.46 17.28 -20.14
C CYS A 398 5.84 17.74 -21.47
N GLU A 399 5.26 18.94 -21.52
CA GLU A 399 4.52 19.44 -22.70
C GLU A 399 5.35 19.44 -24.00
N THR A 400 6.68 19.50 -23.90
CA THR A 400 7.59 19.51 -25.06
C THR A 400 7.72 18.13 -25.73
N PHE A 401 7.59 17.04 -24.98
CA PHE A 401 7.97 15.69 -25.45
C PHE A 401 6.79 14.72 -25.48
N VAL A 402 5.78 14.93 -24.65
CA VAL A 402 4.70 13.96 -24.44
C VAL A 402 3.97 13.57 -25.73
N GLU A 403 3.73 14.51 -26.65
CA GLU A 403 3.07 14.23 -27.93
C GLU A 403 3.92 13.28 -28.80
N GLU A 404 5.23 13.51 -28.87
CA GLU A 404 6.14 12.66 -29.63
C GLU A 404 6.19 11.25 -29.04
N THR A 405 6.38 11.16 -27.73
CA THR A 405 6.40 9.88 -26.98
C THR A 405 5.14 9.07 -27.22
N LEU A 406 3.95 9.70 -27.13
CA LEU A 406 2.68 9.03 -27.36
C LEU A 406 2.53 8.56 -28.81
N ASN A 407 2.91 9.38 -29.78
CA ASN A 407 2.85 9.02 -31.20
C ASN A 407 3.69 7.79 -31.54
N CYS A 408 4.80 7.54 -30.83
CA CYS A 408 5.62 6.34 -31.01
C CYS A 408 4.91 5.03 -30.61
N VAL A 409 3.93 5.10 -29.70
CA VAL A 409 3.32 3.90 -29.08
C VAL A 409 1.83 3.72 -29.39
N LEU A 410 1.19 4.74 -29.96
CA LEU A 410 -0.22 4.69 -30.36
C LEU A 410 -0.50 3.65 -31.46
N ASN A 411 0.49 3.36 -32.30
CA ASN A 411 0.42 2.34 -33.35
C ASN A 411 1.70 1.51 -33.39
N VAL A 412 1.67 0.34 -32.73
CA VAL A 412 2.80 -0.60 -32.67
C VAL A 412 2.57 -1.71 -33.71
N PRO A 413 3.37 -1.80 -34.79
CA PRO A 413 3.13 -2.76 -35.87
C PRO A 413 3.09 -4.22 -35.40
N GLY A 414 2.07 -4.94 -35.85
CA GLY A 414 1.94 -6.39 -35.65
C GLY A 414 1.30 -6.82 -34.33
N ILE A 415 0.95 -5.88 -33.45
CA ILE A 415 0.28 -6.16 -32.18
C ILE A 415 -0.85 -5.18 -31.90
N SER A 416 -1.77 -5.56 -31.03
CA SER A 416 -2.81 -4.67 -30.49
C SER A 416 -2.35 -4.04 -29.17
N THR A 417 -2.60 -2.75 -29.00
CA THR A 417 -2.16 -2.00 -27.81
C THR A 417 -3.31 -1.22 -27.16
N ASN A 418 -3.19 -1.01 -25.85
CA ASN A 418 -3.86 0.09 -25.14
C ASN A 418 -2.84 0.90 -24.35
N VAL A 419 -3.03 2.22 -24.29
CA VAL A 419 -2.09 3.17 -23.68
C VAL A 419 -2.79 3.86 -22.51
N LEU A 420 -2.22 3.74 -21.32
CA LEU A 420 -2.68 4.40 -20.09
C LEU A 420 -1.71 5.53 -19.76
N VAL A 421 -2.19 6.77 -19.85
CA VAL A 421 -1.42 7.97 -19.55
C VAL A 421 -1.92 8.54 -18.23
N ILE A 422 -1.03 8.74 -17.27
CA ILE A 422 -1.37 9.26 -15.94
C ILE A 422 -0.59 10.54 -15.65
N ASP A 423 -1.31 11.65 -15.64
CA ASP A 423 -0.76 12.94 -15.28
C ASP A 423 -0.65 13.11 -13.77
N ASP A 424 0.58 13.29 -13.31
CA ASP A 424 0.92 13.45 -11.89
C ASP A 424 0.86 14.92 -11.47
N GLY A 425 -0.20 15.62 -11.89
CA GLY A 425 -0.48 17.00 -11.51
C GLY A 425 0.39 18.03 -12.21
N SER A 426 0.52 17.92 -13.54
CA SER A 426 1.24 18.92 -14.34
C SER A 426 0.63 20.31 -14.23
N GLN A 427 1.47 21.34 -14.33
CA GLN A 427 1.11 22.75 -14.30
C GLN A 427 1.31 23.43 -15.67
N ASP A 428 1.85 22.73 -16.65
CA ASP A 428 2.00 23.15 -18.04
C ASP A 428 0.88 22.57 -18.94
N ARG A 429 1.05 22.60 -20.26
CA ARG A 429 0.04 22.08 -21.21
C ARG A 429 0.06 20.56 -21.39
N THR A 430 0.82 19.80 -20.59
CA THR A 430 0.88 18.33 -20.69
C THR A 430 -0.50 17.69 -20.69
N ALA A 431 -1.35 18.06 -19.71
CA ALA A 431 -2.70 17.51 -19.60
C ALA A 431 -3.61 17.88 -20.78
N GLU A 432 -3.45 19.09 -21.35
CA GLU A 432 -4.19 19.53 -22.52
C GLU A 432 -3.83 18.68 -23.75
N ILE A 433 -2.54 18.45 -23.98
CA ILE A 433 -2.02 17.64 -25.08
C ILE A 433 -2.53 16.20 -24.98
N CYS A 434 -2.43 15.58 -23.81
CA CYS A 434 -2.87 14.20 -23.61
C CYS A 434 -4.39 14.03 -23.84
N ARG A 435 -5.22 14.97 -23.36
CA ARG A 435 -6.68 14.94 -23.61
C ARG A 435 -7.01 15.07 -25.10
N LYS A 436 -6.33 15.96 -25.81
CA LYS A 436 -6.51 16.11 -27.26
C LYS A 436 -6.17 14.83 -28.02
N LEU A 437 -5.12 14.11 -27.61
CA LEU A 437 -4.76 12.82 -28.23
C LEU A 437 -5.75 11.71 -27.86
N GLU A 438 -6.28 11.70 -26.64
CA GLU A 438 -7.33 10.76 -26.23
C GLU A 438 -8.59 10.86 -27.10
N GLU A 439 -8.99 12.08 -27.48
CA GLU A 439 -10.12 12.33 -28.38
C GLU A 439 -9.87 11.78 -29.80
N GLN A 440 -8.60 11.63 -30.20
CA GLN A 440 -8.19 11.19 -31.53
C GLN A 440 -7.92 9.70 -31.62
N HIS A 441 -7.65 9.03 -30.49
CA HIS A 441 -7.16 7.66 -30.45
C HIS A 441 -7.95 6.80 -29.46
N ASP A 442 -8.68 5.81 -29.99
CA ASP A 442 -9.57 4.98 -29.17
C ASP A 442 -8.86 4.13 -28.12
N ASN A 443 -7.59 3.78 -28.38
CA ASN A 443 -6.74 2.97 -27.52
C ASN A 443 -5.95 3.77 -26.48
N LEU A 444 -6.07 5.10 -26.44
CA LEU A 444 -5.45 5.95 -25.41
C LEU A 444 -6.46 6.28 -24.31
N HIS A 445 -6.01 6.18 -23.06
CA HIS A 445 -6.81 6.51 -21.87
C HIS A 445 -6.00 7.43 -20.95
N PHE A 446 -6.45 8.66 -20.78
CA PHE A 446 -5.80 9.69 -19.97
C PHE A 446 -6.44 9.78 -18.58
N PHE A 447 -5.61 9.86 -17.55
CA PHE A 447 -5.98 9.96 -16.15
C PHE A 447 -5.20 11.10 -15.50
N GLN A 448 -5.69 11.61 -14.37
CA GLN A 448 -5.00 12.66 -13.62
C GLN A 448 -5.06 12.42 -12.12
N GLN A 449 -4.00 12.84 -11.43
CA GLN A 449 -3.93 12.85 -9.98
C GLN A 449 -3.16 14.08 -9.47
N LYS A 450 -3.13 14.25 -8.15
CA LYS A 450 -2.19 15.19 -7.52
C LYS A 450 -0.78 14.60 -7.56
N ASN A 451 0.23 15.46 -7.72
CA ASN A 451 1.63 15.07 -7.75
C ASN A 451 2.01 14.21 -6.54
N ARG A 452 2.46 12.98 -6.81
CA ARG A 452 2.90 11.98 -5.84
C ARG A 452 4.19 11.27 -6.26
N GLY A 453 4.80 11.67 -7.38
CA GLY A 453 5.95 11.04 -7.99
C GLY A 453 5.59 9.97 -9.03
N ALA A 454 6.49 9.78 -10.00
CA ALA A 454 6.28 8.88 -11.14
C ALA A 454 5.96 7.43 -10.74
N GLY A 455 6.61 6.89 -9.71
CA GLY A 455 6.32 5.54 -9.19
C GLY A 455 4.85 5.40 -8.73
N ARG A 456 4.38 6.36 -7.93
CA ARG A 456 2.99 6.39 -7.46
C ARG A 456 2.00 6.63 -8.60
N ALA A 457 2.35 7.45 -9.60
CA ALA A 457 1.55 7.65 -10.79
C ALA A 457 1.37 6.34 -11.57
N ARG A 458 2.46 5.59 -11.83
CA ARG A 458 2.38 4.25 -12.46
C ARG A 458 1.50 3.31 -11.65
N ASN A 459 1.71 3.24 -10.34
CA ASN A 459 0.93 2.35 -9.46
C ASN A 459 -0.56 2.64 -9.50
N ALA A 460 -0.97 3.90 -9.63
CA ALA A 460 -2.38 4.30 -9.65
C ALA A 460 -3.17 3.71 -10.84
N VAL A 461 -2.47 3.34 -11.93
CA VAL A 461 -3.09 2.75 -13.13
C VAL A 461 -2.69 1.29 -13.38
N ILE A 462 -1.77 0.71 -12.61
CA ILE A 462 -1.47 -0.73 -12.66
C ILE A 462 -2.76 -1.58 -12.59
N PRO A 463 -3.73 -1.31 -11.69
CA PRO A 463 -4.94 -2.13 -11.60
C PRO A 463 -5.78 -2.17 -12.89
N LEU A 464 -5.60 -1.19 -13.79
CA LEU A 464 -6.28 -1.09 -15.09
C LEU A 464 -5.53 -1.83 -16.23
N CYS A 465 -4.35 -2.38 -15.99
CA CYS A 465 -3.58 -3.09 -17.00
C CYS A 465 -4.24 -4.44 -17.36
N THR A 466 -4.71 -4.58 -18.60
CA THR A 466 -5.47 -5.74 -19.11
C THR A 466 -4.81 -6.47 -20.28
N GLY A 467 -3.76 -5.89 -20.89
CA GLY A 467 -3.03 -6.52 -22.00
C GLY A 467 -2.35 -7.82 -21.57
N LEU A 468 -1.92 -8.65 -22.53
CA LEU A 468 -1.16 -9.87 -22.20
C LEU A 468 0.17 -9.52 -21.51
N TYR A 469 0.82 -8.46 -21.99
CA TYR A 469 2.00 -7.85 -21.40
C TYR A 469 1.72 -6.39 -21.00
N THR A 470 2.54 -5.87 -20.09
CA THR A 470 2.58 -4.47 -19.68
C THR A 470 3.98 -3.90 -19.92
N PHE A 471 4.04 -2.67 -20.43
CA PHE A 471 5.26 -1.91 -20.68
C PHE A 471 5.16 -0.55 -19.99
N PHE A 472 6.20 -0.15 -19.27
CA PHE A 472 6.26 1.15 -18.60
C PHE A 472 7.26 2.04 -19.34
N LEU A 473 6.83 3.21 -19.79
CA LEU A 473 7.63 4.14 -20.59
C LEU A 473 7.63 5.54 -19.97
N ASP A 474 8.78 6.20 -19.99
CA ASP A 474 8.91 7.57 -19.49
C ASP A 474 8.40 8.57 -20.53
N ALA A 475 7.74 9.64 -20.08
CA ALA A 475 7.06 10.59 -20.97
C ALA A 475 8.00 11.41 -21.88
N ASP A 476 9.30 11.40 -21.61
CA ASP A 476 10.34 12.09 -22.36
C ASP A 476 11.24 11.15 -23.19
N ASP A 477 10.93 9.85 -23.24
CA ASP A 477 11.68 8.86 -24.03
C ASP A 477 10.90 8.42 -25.29
N VAL A 478 11.61 7.96 -26.32
CA VAL A 478 10.99 7.50 -27.59
C VAL A 478 11.23 6.03 -27.87
N VAL A 479 10.30 5.40 -28.59
CA VAL A 479 10.31 3.96 -28.84
C VAL A 479 10.27 3.65 -30.33
N ASP A 480 11.04 2.65 -30.77
CA ASP A 480 10.84 2.03 -32.08
C ASP A 480 9.69 1.02 -31.99
N GLY A 481 8.52 1.41 -32.52
CA GLY A 481 7.33 0.57 -32.50
C GLY A 481 7.50 -0.78 -33.22
N ARG A 482 8.36 -0.89 -34.24
CA ARG A 482 8.59 -2.18 -34.91
C ARG A 482 9.37 -3.14 -34.02
N GLU A 483 10.40 -2.64 -33.35
CA GLU A 483 11.19 -3.46 -32.42
C GLU A 483 10.37 -3.82 -31.17
N LEU A 484 9.56 -2.90 -30.64
CA LEU A 484 8.62 -3.20 -29.55
C LEU A 484 7.62 -4.30 -29.95
N GLY A 485 7.03 -4.20 -31.14
CA GLY A 485 6.11 -5.22 -31.66
C GLY A 485 6.76 -6.61 -31.77
N LYS A 486 7.99 -6.67 -32.28
CA LYS A 486 8.78 -7.92 -32.34
C LYS A 486 9.03 -8.50 -30.94
N ALA A 487 9.44 -7.67 -29.98
CA ALA A 487 9.70 -8.09 -28.61
C ALA A 487 8.47 -8.73 -27.96
N VAL A 488 7.28 -8.12 -28.11
CA VAL A 488 6.02 -8.68 -27.59
C VAL A 488 5.66 -10.01 -28.27
N ILE A 489 5.81 -10.09 -29.59
CA ILE A 489 5.55 -11.32 -30.35
C ILE A 489 6.49 -12.46 -29.89
N GLU A 490 7.76 -12.14 -29.67
CA GLU A 490 8.76 -13.09 -29.20
C GLU A 490 8.49 -13.55 -27.76
N ALA A 491 8.24 -12.62 -26.85
CA ALA A 491 7.85 -12.92 -25.48
C ALA A 491 6.62 -13.84 -25.43
N LYS A 492 5.59 -13.54 -26.22
CA LYS A 492 4.40 -14.40 -26.36
C LYS A 492 4.73 -15.79 -26.89
N ARG A 493 5.57 -15.88 -27.93
CA ARG A 493 5.97 -17.16 -28.55
C ARG A 493 6.69 -18.07 -27.56
N HIS A 494 7.55 -17.50 -26.72
CA HIS A 494 8.37 -18.24 -25.77
C HIS A 494 7.76 -18.30 -24.35
N GLY A 495 6.58 -17.69 -24.16
CA GLY A 495 5.88 -17.66 -22.87
C GLY A 495 6.72 -17.01 -21.77
N ASN A 496 7.46 -15.95 -22.08
CA ASN A 496 8.30 -15.27 -21.10
C ASN A 496 7.44 -14.48 -20.11
N ASP A 497 7.77 -14.55 -18.83
CA ASP A 497 7.17 -13.70 -17.81
C ASP A 497 7.76 -12.28 -17.83
N LEU A 498 9.05 -12.19 -18.19
CA LEU A 498 9.78 -10.94 -18.42
C LEU A 498 10.56 -11.05 -19.71
N TYR A 499 10.55 -9.98 -20.51
CA TYR A 499 11.35 -9.91 -21.73
C TYR A 499 12.13 -8.60 -21.78
N PHE A 500 13.45 -8.72 -21.77
CA PHE A 500 14.39 -7.60 -21.78
C PHE A 500 14.70 -7.12 -23.20
N MET A 501 14.83 -5.80 -23.36
CA MET A 501 15.04 -5.12 -24.64
C MET A 501 16.22 -4.16 -24.54
N LYS A 502 17.00 -4.04 -25.61
CA LYS A 502 18.11 -3.07 -25.65
C LYS A 502 17.57 -1.64 -25.72
N TYR A 503 18.43 -0.72 -25.33
CA TYR A 503 18.18 0.71 -25.44
C TYR A 503 19.41 1.47 -25.93
N ARG A 504 19.18 2.72 -26.31
CA ARG A 504 20.23 3.69 -26.62
C ARG A 504 20.03 4.96 -25.82
N ILE A 505 21.07 5.78 -25.75
CA ILE A 505 21.07 7.07 -25.06
C ILE A 505 21.15 8.18 -26.11
N GLU A 506 20.19 9.08 -26.09
CA GLU A 506 20.15 10.26 -26.97
C GLU A 506 20.42 11.52 -26.13
N TYR A 507 21.54 12.19 -26.40
CA TYR A 507 21.83 13.51 -25.84
C TYR A 507 21.12 14.56 -26.69
N TYR A 508 19.95 14.98 -26.22
CA TYR A 508 18.98 15.70 -27.03
C TYR A 508 19.55 17.00 -27.61
N GLU A 509 20.13 17.88 -26.79
CA GLU A 509 20.67 19.16 -27.24
C GLU A 509 21.96 19.01 -28.08
N LYS A 510 22.70 17.91 -27.90
CA LYS A 510 23.94 17.63 -28.65
C LYS A 510 23.70 16.90 -29.96
N ASN A 511 22.48 16.41 -30.21
CA ASN A 511 22.16 15.52 -31.30
C ASN A 511 23.15 14.34 -31.42
N GLN A 512 23.52 13.76 -30.27
CA GLN A 512 24.46 12.65 -30.18
C GLN A 512 23.75 11.41 -29.68
N VAL A 513 23.98 10.29 -30.35
CA VAL A 513 23.45 8.99 -29.97
C VAL A 513 24.59 8.11 -29.49
N ARG A 514 24.37 7.41 -28.39
CA ARG A 514 25.28 6.40 -27.84
C ARG A 514 24.48 5.11 -27.62
N GLU A 515 25.14 3.97 -27.73
CA GLU A 515 24.61 2.68 -27.26
C GLU A 515 24.31 2.70 -25.74
N MET A 516 23.90 1.55 -25.21
CA MET A 516 23.73 1.31 -23.77
C MET A 516 24.94 1.78 -22.93
N PHE A 517 24.74 2.01 -21.63
CA PHE A 517 25.87 2.23 -20.72
C PHE A 517 26.83 1.05 -20.78
N ASN A 518 28.14 1.31 -20.66
CA ASN A 518 29.18 0.28 -20.79
C ASN A 518 28.96 -0.90 -19.81
N ALA A 519 28.45 -0.61 -18.61
CA ALA A 519 28.12 -1.65 -17.62
C ALA A 519 27.01 -2.57 -18.13
N ASP A 520 25.87 -2.01 -18.54
CA ASP A 520 24.76 -2.79 -19.10
C ASP A 520 25.15 -3.49 -20.41
N LYS A 521 25.96 -2.87 -21.27
CA LYS A 521 26.46 -3.50 -22.51
C LYS A 521 27.27 -4.77 -22.20
N ALA A 522 28.18 -4.70 -21.23
CA ALA A 522 28.98 -5.84 -20.82
C ALA A 522 28.11 -6.97 -20.24
N LEU A 523 27.11 -6.63 -19.43
CA LEU A 523 26.12 -7.59 -18.92
C LEU A 523 25.30 -8.21 -20.07
N TRP A 524 24.85 -7.40 -21.03
CA TRP A 524 24.08 -7.88 -22.18
C TRP A 524 24.84 -8.88 -23.04
N GLU A 525 26.14 -8.64 -23.28
CA GLU A 525 27.01 -9.57 -24.00
C GLU A 525 27.13 -10.93 -23.30
N SER A 526 26.90 -10.98 -21.99
CA SER A 526 26.90 -12.23 -21.22
C SER A 526 25.58 -13.00 -21.24
N PHE A 527 24.46 -12.39 -21.67
CA PHE A 527 23.15 -13.06 -21.73
C PHE A 527 23.15 -14.32 -22.61
N ARG A 528 23.84 -14.28 -23.75
CA ARG A 528 23.99 -15.44 -24.66
C ARG A 528 24.83 -16.58 -24.08
N HIS A 529 25.53 -16.32 -22.98
CA HIS A 529 26.40 -17.27 -22.29
C HIS A 529 25.74 -17.82 -21.01
N ALA A 530 24.56 -17.32 -20.62
CA ALA A 530 23.79 -17.87 -19.52
C ALA A 530 23.36 -19.30 -19.85
N LYS A 531 23.64 -20.23 -18.94
CA LYS A 531 23.36 -21.67 -19.12
C LYS A 531 21.89 -22.01 -18.91
N ASP A 532 21.21 -21.23 -18.07
CA ASP A 532 19.81 -21.42 -17.72
C ASP A 532 19.15 -20.08 -17.33
N ASN A 533 17.86 -20.14 -17.00
CA ASN A 533 17.09 -18.95 -16.63
C ASN A 533 17.52 -18.34 -15.29
N ASN A 534 18.10 -19.13 -14.38
CA ASN A 534 18.56 -18.64 -13.08
C ASN A 534 19.84 -17.81 -13.25
N GLU A 535 20.80 -18.29 -14.07
CA GLU A 535 21.99 -17.52 -14.43
C GLU A 535 21.60 -16.24 -15.19
N LEU A 536 20.66 -16.34 -16.15
CA LEU A 536 20.13 -15.17 -16.84
C LEU A 536 19.48 -14.17 -15.86
N ARG A 537 18.68 -14.65 -14.89
CA ARG A 537 18.08 -13.82 -13.84
C ARG A 537 19.15 -13.07 -13.06
N ARG A 538 20.21 -13.74 -12.61
CA ARG A 538 21.31 -13.12 -11.85
C ARG A 538 22.00 -12.01 -12.64
N ILE A 539 22.29 -12.24 -13.92
CA ILE A 539 22.91 -11.22 -14.77
C ILE A 539 21.93 -10.05 -14.97
N ALA A 540 20.66 -10.34 -15.26
CA ALA A 540 19.63 -9.33 -15.48
C ALA A 540 19.36 -8.45 -14.25
N SER A 541 19.48 -9.00 -13.04
CA SER A 541 19.40 -8.27 -11.76
C SER A 541 20.49 -7.21 -11.57
N SER A 542 21.58 -7.29 -12.34
CA SER A 542 22.68 -6.33 -12.27
C SER A 542 22.53 -5.18 -13.27
N LEU A 543 21.54 -5.23 -14.17
CA LEU A 543 21.26 -4.15 -15.10
C LEU A 543 20.75 -2.91 -14.36
N ILE A 544 20.96 -1.74 -14.95
CA ILE A 544 20.33 -0.52 -14.44
C ILE A 544 18.80 -0.68 -14.43
N ASN A 545 18.18 -0.21 -13.34
CA ASN A 545 16.80 -0.52 -12.97
C ASN A 545 15.73 0.25 -13.79
N TYR A 546 16.03 0.63 -15.03
CA TYR A 546 15.08 1.33 -15.88
C TYR A 546 13.82 0.47 -16.13
N PRO A 547 12.62 1.06 -16.07
CA PRO A 547 11.38 0.32 -16.32
C PRO A 547 11.15 0.05 -17.81
N TRP A 548 11.66 0.90 -18.70
CA TRP A 548 11.41 0.85 -20.15
C TRP A 548 12.34 -0.08 -20.94
N ASN A 549 13.24 -0.82 -20.29
CA ASN A 549 14.09 -1.82 -20.95
C ASN A 549 13.50 -3.24 -20.87
N ARG A 550 12.23 -3.39 -20.47
CA ARG A 550 11.57 -4.68 -20.34
C ARG A 550 10.06 -4.59 -20.49
N ILE A 551 9.43 -5.67 -20.92
CA ILE A 551 7.99 -5.90 -20.78
C ILE A 551 7.75 -7.01 -19.76
N ILE A 552 6.65 -6.92 -19.02
CA ILE A 552 6.24 -7.90 -18.00
C ILE A 552 4.89 -8.53 -18.38
N LYS A 553 4.75 -9.85 -18.21
CA LYS A 553 3.47 -10.52 -18.36
C LYS A 553 2.51 -9.92 -17.33
N THR A 554 1.39 -9.36 -17.79
CA THR A 554 0.48 -8.59 -16.93
C THR A 554 -0.09 -9.43 -15.79
N GLU A 555 -0.33 -10.73 -16.03
CA GLU A 555 -0.72 -11.66 -14.98
C GLU A 555 0.32 -11.74 -13.86
N LEU A 556 1.62 -11.83 -14.18
CA LEU A 556 2.69 -11.83 -13.18
C LEU A 556 2.69 -10.53 -12.36
N LEU A 557 2.55 -9.39 -13.04
CA LEU A 557 2.50 -8.06 -12.40
C LEU A 557 1.41 -8.02 -11.30
N HIS A 558 0.22 -8.54 -11.60
CA HIS A 558 -0.91 -8.57 -10.66
C HIS A 558 -0.77 -9.64 -9.58
N ASP A 559 -0.28 -10.83 -9.94
CA ASP A 559 -0.23 -12.00 -9.05
C ASP A 559 0.83 -11.88 -7.98
N ALA A 560 2.02 -11.41 -8.37
CA ALA A 560 3.09 -11.12 -7.45
C ALA A 560 2.92 -9.74 -6.78
N ASN A 561 1.85 -9.01 -7.11
CA ASN A 561 1.53 -7.69 -6.58
C ASN A 561 2.75 -6.75 -6.67
N ILE A 562 3.31 -6.64 -7.88
CA ILE A 562 4.52 -5.87 -8.18
C ILE A 562 4.13 -4.41 -8.42
N PHE A 563 4.85 -3.49 -7.79
CA PHE A 563 4.65 -2.04 -7.91
C PHE A 563 5.97 -1.26 -7.82
N PHE A 564 5.91 0.03 -8.11
CA PHE A 564 7.02 0.98 -7.97
C PHE A 564 7.10 1.52 -6.54
N GLY A 565 8.31 1.80 -6.06
CA GLY A 565 8.57 2.32 -4.71
C GLY A 565 7.98 3.72 -4.46
N ALA A 566 7.75 4.04 -3.19
CA ALA A 566 7.17 5.31 -2.72
C ALA A 566 8.07 6.54 -2.90
N THR A 567 9.36 6.33 -3.12
CA THR A 567 10.39 7.36 -3.07
C THR A 567 10.40 8.22 -4.34
N VAL A 568 10.67 9.53 -4.20
CA VAL A 568 10.70 10.45 -5.36
C VAL A 568 11.81 10.07 -6.36
N VAL A 569 12.97 9.66 -5.83
CA VAL A 569 14.10 9.08 -6.58
C VAL A 569 14.14 7.58 -6.33
N HIS A 570 14.71 6.80 -7.25
CA HIS A 570 14.93 5.36 -7.07
C HIS A 570 13.64 4.51 -6.91
N ASN A 571 12.47 5.03 -7.33
CA ASN A 571 11.21 4.28 -7.27
C ASN A 571 11.22 3.00 -8.13
N ASP A 572 12.09 2.90 -9.12
CA ASP A 572 12.18 1.72 -9.99
C ASP A 572 12.90 0.53 -9.35
N ILE A 573 13.57 0.72 -8.18
CA ILE A 573 14.31 -0.36 -7.51
C ILE A 573 13.38 -1.52 -7.13
N ALA A 574 12.28 -1.24 -6.43
CA ALA A 574 11.32 -2.26 -6.03
C ALA A 574 10.78 -3.03 -7.25
N PHE A 575 10.29 -2.29 -8.25
CA PHE A 575 9.77 -2.87 -9.49
C PHE A 575 10.78 -3.80 -10.19
N HIS A 576 12.04 -3.35 -10.34
CA HIS A 576 13.09 -4.14 -10.97
C HIS A 576 13.33 -5.46 -10.25
N TRP A 577 13.55 -5.41 -8.94
CA TRP A 577 13.95 -6.59 -8.17
C TRP A 577 12.78 -7.55 -7.97
N GLU A 578 11.59 -7.04 -7.67
CA GLU A 578 10.39 -7.87 -7.46
C GLU A 578 9.96 -8.59 -8.74
N SER A 579 10.04 -7.91 -9.90
CA SER A 579 9.72 -8.55 -11.17
C SER A 579 10.65 -9.74 -11.47
N LEU A 580 11.95 -9.59 -11.20
CA LEU A 580 12.93 -10.66 -11.40
C LEU A 580 12.79 -11.80 -10.39
N LEU A 581 12.47 -11.49 -9.14
CA LEU A 581 12.18 -12.49 -8.10
C LEU A 581 10.96 -13.36 -8.47
N ALA A 582 9.92 -12.73 -9.02
CA ALA A 582 8.66 -13.39 -9.33
C ALA A 582 8.69 -14.16 -10.67
N ALA A 583 9.47 -13.70 -11.65
CA ALA A 583 9.52 -14.30 -12.98
C ALA A 583 10.19 -15.68 -12.99
N ASN A 584 9.55 -16.66 -13.63
CA ASN A 584 10.11 -18.00 -13.82
C ASN A 584 10.80 -18.17 -15.17
N ASN A 585 10.32 -17.46 -16.19
CA ASN A 585 10.85 -17.52 -17.55
C ASN A 585 11.23 -16.13 -18.08
N ILE A 586 12.50 -15.78 -17.99
CA ILE A 586 13.05 -14.53 -18.53
C ILE A 586 13.56 -14.74 -19.96
N GLY A 587 13.22 -13.82 -20.87
CA GLY A 587 13.76 -13.73 -22.22
C GLY A 587 14.44 -12.39 -22.47
N TYR A 588 15.15 -12.27 -23.59
CA TYR A 588 15.77 -11.02 -24.02
C TYR A 588 15.89 -10.96 -25.54
N GLY A 589 15.98 -9.75 -26.09
CA GLY A 589 16.12 -9.49 -27.51
C GLY A 589 17.30 -8.58 -27.86
N GLU A 590 17.67 -8.60 -29.14
CA GLU A 590 18.75 -7.77 -29.68
C GLU A 590 18.25 -6.44 -30.27
N GLY A 591 16.93 -6.25 -30.38
CA GLY A 591 16.32 -5.02 -30.88
C GLY A 591 16.49 -3.86 -29.91
N GLU A 592 16.93 -2.70 -30.43
CA GLU A 592 16.97 -1.44 -29.70
C GLU A 592 15.58 -0.81 -29.67
N VAL A 593 14.87 -0.96 -28.55
CA VAL A 593 13.45 -0.58 -28.44
C VAL A 593 13.30 0.85 -27.94
N CYS A 594 13.97 1.21 -26.86
CA CYS A 594 13.84 2.53 -26.23
C CYS A 594 15.06 3.41 -26.49
N ALA A 595 14.83 4.68 -26.77
CA ALA A 595 15.84 5.72 -26.80
C ALA A 595 15.65 6.65 -25.59
N HIS A 596 16.54 6.50 -24.61
CA HIS A 596 16.50 7.27 -23.37
C HIS A 596 17.13 8.64 -23.58
N ARG A 597 16.36 9.71 -23.36
CA ARG A 597 16.81 11.09 -23.60
C ARG A 597 17.47 11.69 -22.37
N LYS A 598 18.64 12.28 -22.60
CA LYS A 598 19.37 13.07 -21.61
C LYS A 598 19.43 14.53 -22.02
N PHE A 599 19.17 15.40 -21.04
CA PHE A 599 19.12 16.85 -21.21
C PHE A 599 20.24 17.52 -20.41
N GLU A 600 20.91 18.52 -20.98
CA GLU A 600 21.93 19.32 -20.28
C GLU A 600 21.32 20.52 -19.55
N GLN A 601 20.27 21.13 -20.11
CA GLN A 601 19.73 22.40 -19.62
C GLN A 601 18.57 22.20 -18.63
N ARG A 602 18.12 20.96 -18.43
CA ARG A 602 16.95 20.62 -17.62
C ARG A 602 17.34 19.85 -16.36
N SER A 603 16.68 20.17 -15.26
CA SER A 603 16.73 19.36 -14.03
C SER A 603 15.98 18.04 -14.22
N GLN A 604 16.67 16.98 -14.64
CA GLN A 604 16.16 15.62 -14.51
C GLN A 604 16.27 15.13 -13.06
N ILE A 605 15.42 14.18 -12.66
CA ILE A 605 15.48 13.53 -11.33
C ILE A 605 16.86 12.90 -11.09
N THR A 606 17.54 12.46 -12.16
CA THR A 606 18.93 11.95 -12.13
C THR A 606 19.97 13.00 -11.73
N ASN A 607 19.67 14.30 -11.83
CA ASN A 607 20.55 15.43 -11.48
C ASN A 607 20.26 16.01 -10.08
N VAL A 608 19.30 15.46 -9.34
CA VAL A 608 19.00 15.89 -7.96
C VAL A 608 20.21 15.62 -7.05
N SER A 609 20.64 16.62 -6.30
CA SER A 609 21.82 16.57 -5.40
C SER A 609 21.46 17.11 -4.01
N ASP A 610 20.22 16.91 -3.56
CA ASP A 610 19.70 17.42 -2.30
C ASP A 610 19.27 16.29 -1.35
N HIS A 611 18.59 16.65 -0.24
CA HIS A 611 18.11 15.72 0.78
C HIS A 611 17.34 14.51 0.24
N ARG A 612 16.68 14.64 -0.93
CA ARG A 612 15.95 13.52 -1.56
C ARG A 612 16.86 12.35 -1.91
N ARG A 613 18.18 12.53 -2.01
CA ARG A 613 19.13 11.42 -2.24
C ARG A 613 19.22 10.44 -1.08
N LEU A 614 18.89 10.87 0.14
CA LEU A 614 18.78 9.94 1.26
C LEU A 614 17.64 8.93 1.08
N ALA A 615 16.64 9.22 0.23
CA ALA A 615 15.57 8.28 -0.10
C ALA A 615 16.06 7.00 -0.80
N ALA A 616 17.33 6.95 -1.26
CA ALA A 616 17.94 5.71 -1.74
C ALA A 616 17.99 4.64 -0.64
N PHE A 617 18.27 5.03 0.62
CA PHE A 617 18.28 4.10 1.75
C PHE A 617 16.88 3.54 2.01
N ASP A 618 15.85 4.37 1.91
CA ASP A 618 14.45 3.93 2.06
C ASP A 618 14.06 2.90 1.00
N ALA A 619 14.39 3.18 -0.27
CA ALA A 619 14.15 2.24 -1.36
C ALA A 619 14.93 0.92 -1.16
N LEU A 620 16.18 0.99 -0.68
CA LEU A 620 17.00 -0.19 -0.40
C LEU A 620 16.49 -1.00 0.79
N GLU A 621 16.17 -0.36 1.92
CA GLU A 621 15.62 -1.02 3.11
C GLU A 621 14.30 -1.73 2.75
N PHE A 622 13.38 -1.03 2.08
CA PHE A 622 12.11 -1.59 1.62
C PHE A 622 12.31 -2.81 0.71
N THR A 623 13.13 -2.68 -0.34
CA THR A 623 13.36 -3.78 -1.29
C THR A 623 14.14 -4.94 -0.65
N HIS A 624 15.06 -4.67 0.29
CA HIS A 624 15.78 -5.72 1.00
C HIS A 624 14.84 -6.63 1.78
N HIS A 625 13.90 -6.06 2.54
CA HIS A 625 12.90 -6.84 3.29
C HIS A 625 12.09 -7.77 2.39
N ARG A 626 11.76 -7.33 1.17
CA ARG A 626 11.02 -8.15 0.20
C ARG A 626 11.90 -9.24 -0.41
N ILE A 627 13.16 -8.93 -0.72
CA ILE A 627 14.12 -9.92 -1.20
C ILE A 627 14.32 -11.03 -0.16
N VAL A 628 14.63 -10.69 1.09
CA VAL A 628 14.93 -11.73 2.11
C VAL A 628 13.73 -12.63 2.39
N ASN A 629 12.50 -12.09 2.32
CA ASN A 629 11.29 -12.87 2.57
C ASN A 629 10.76 -13.61 1.33
N HIS A 630 11.38 -13.44 0.16
CA HIS A 630 10.98 -14.14 -1.06
C HIS A 630 11.69 -15.48 -1.20
N VAL A 631 10.99 -16.51 -1.72
CA VAL A 631 11.55 -17.87 -1.92
C VAL A 631 12.80 -17.87 -2.80
N ASN A 632 12.81 -17.07 -3.87
CA ASN A 632 13.97 -16.87 -4.75
C ASN A 632 14.99 -15.86 -4.21
N GLY A 633 14.74 -15.27 -3.03
CA GLY A 633 15.55 -14.23 -2.43
C GLY A 633 16.98 -14.66 -2.10
N THR A 634 17.13 -15.83 -1.48
CA THR A 634 18.43 -16.40 -1.11
C THR A 634 19.36 -16.55 -2.30
N TYR A 635 18.82 -16.84 -3.50
CA TYR A 635 19.62 -17.02 -4.71
C TYR A 635 20.15 -15.70 -5.30
N LEU A 636 19.55 -14.55 -4.95
CA LEU A 636 19.94 -13.24 -5.45
C LEU A 636 20.55 -12.34 -4.37
N ILE A 637 20.65 -12.81 -3.12
CA ILE A 637 21.00 -11.96 -1.99
C ILE A 637 22.41 -11.36 -2.11
N ASP A 638 23.35 -12.10 -2.68
CA ASP A 638 24.71 -11.62 -2.93
C ASP A 638 24.75 -10.53 -4.01
N VAL A 639 24.02 -10.74 -5.11
CA VAL A 639 23.86 -9.74 -6.19
C VAL A 639 23.17 -8.49 -5.66
N TRP A 640 22.15 -8.66 -4.81
CA TRP A 640 21.45 -7.57 -4.13
C TRP A 640 22.41 -6.80 -3.21
N ASN A 641 23.16 -7.49 -2.36
CA ASN A 641 24.08 -6.85 -1.42
C ASN A 641 25.18 -6.06 -2.16
N GLU A 642 25.68 -6.57 -3.28
CA GLU A 642 26.61 -5.85 -4.15
C GLU A 642 25.96 -4.60 -4.76
N PHE A 643 24.76 -4.75 -5.36
CA PHE A 643 24.01 -3.64 -5.94
C PHE A 643 23.74 -2.53 -4.91
N ALA A 644 23.21 -2.89 -3.74
CA ALA A 644 22.88 -1.96 -2.66
C ALA A 644 24.15 -1.23 -2.18
N SER A 645 25.25 -1.96 -1.97
CA SER A 645 26.53 -1.38 -1.55
C SER A 645 27.11 -0.40 -2.58
N ASN A 646 27.03 -0.76 -3.87
CA ASN A 646 27.52 0.09 -4.95
C ASN A 646 26.65 1.35 -5.12
N LEU A 647 25.33 1.22 -5.00
CA LEU A 647 24.43 2.37 -5.04
C LEU A 647 24.69 3.32 -3.88
N VAL A 648 24.86 2.83 -2.66
CA VAL A 648 25.17 3.65 -1.48
C VAL A 648 26.48 4.43 -1.66
N LYS A 649 27.51 3.81 -2.24
CA LYS A 649 28.77 4.50 -2.58
C LYS A 649 28.55 5.60 -3.61
N TRP A 650 27.80 5.32 -4.67
CA TRP A 650 27.48 6.30 -5.71
C TRP A 650 26.63 7.48 -5.21
N VAL A 651 25.74 7.23 -4.25
CA VAL A 651 24.89 8.25 -3.61
C VAL A 651 25.73 9.24 -2.79
N LYS A 652 26.84 8.81 -2.19
CA LYS A 652 27.70 9.64 -1.32
C LYS A 652 28.04 10.99 -1.94
N ASP A 653 28.50 10.96 -3.19
CA ASP A 653 28.99 12.14 -3.92
C ASP A 653 27.86 13.10 -4.33
N ARG A 654 26.60 12.71 -4.09
CA ARG A 654 25.38 13.46 -4.44
C ARG A 654 24.58 13.91 -3.23
N VAL A 655 25.03 13.56 -2.01
CA VAL A 655 24.43 14.04 -0.77
C VAL A 655 25.15 15.34 -0.35
N PRO A 656 24.42 16.43 -0.07
CA PRO A 656 24.99 17.68 0.46
C PRO A 656 25.87 17.49 1.70
N GLU A 657 26.85 18.37 1.89
CA GLU A 657 27.82 18.30 2.99
C GLU A 657 27.14 18.32 4.38
N ASP A 658 26.08 19.13 4.54
CA ASP A 658 25.29 19.25 5.77
C ASP A 658 24.50 17.98 6.13
N LEU A 659 24.31 17.07 5.17
CA LEU A 659 23.60 15.80 5.35
C LEU A 659 24.54 14.58 5.43
N GLN A 660 25.85 14.76 5.34
CA GLN A 660 26.83 13.65 5.37
C GLN A 660 26.78 12.86 6.68
N SER A 661 26.49 13.51 7.81
CA SER A 661 26.34 12.81 9.09
C SER A 661 25.14 11.87 9.10
N GLN A 662 24.01 12.30 8.51
CA GLN A 662 22.83 11.44 8.35
C GLN A 662 23.10 10.31 7.35
N TYR A 663 23.80 10.60 6.25
CA TYR A 663 24.23 9.59 5.29
C TYR A 663 25.05 8.47 5.95
N GLU A 664 26.08 8.80 6.73
CA GLU A 664 26.92 7.78 7.37
C GLU A 664 26.13 6.96 8.41
N ALA A 665 25.20 7.58 9.15
CA ALA A 665 24.32 6.86 10.08
C ALA A 665 23.38 5.88 9.37
N ARG A 666 22.71 6.32 8.29
CA ARG A 666 21.81 5.46 7.49
C ARG A 666 22.58 4.37 6.76
N LYS A 667 23.79 4.66 6.29
CA LYS A 667 24.70 3.67 5.69
C LYS A 667 25.11 2.61 6.69
N ALA A 668 25.48 2.97 7.92
CA ALA A 668 25.81 1.98 8.95
C ALA A 668 24.62 1.05 9.21
N LYS A 669 23.42 1.61 9.43
CA LYS A 669 22.18 0.84 9.62
C LYS A 669 21.90 -0.11 8.46
N LEU A 670 22.01 0.38 7.21
CA LEU A 670 21.78 -0.46 6.03
C LEU A 670 22.82 -1.57 5.91
N LEU A 671 24.11 -1.29 6.15
CA LEU A 671 25.15 -2.31 6.08
C LEU A 671 24.96 -3.40 7.14
N ASP A 672 24.54 -3.03 8.35
CA ASP A 672 24.17 -4.00 9.40
C ASP A 672 22.96 -4.85 8.96
N LEU A 673 21.96 -4.22 8.34
CA LEU A 673 20.80 -4.92 7.78
C LEU A 673 21.24 -5.96 6.73
N LEU A 674 22.09 -5.57 5.77
CA LEU A 674 22.60 -6.46 4.71
C LEU A 674 23.48 -7.61 5.27
N ALA A 675 24.09 -7.44 6.45
CA ALA A 675 24.94 -8.43 7.09
C ALA A 675 24.15 -9.44 7.97
N SER A 676 23.05 -9.02 8.59
CA SER A 676 22.33 -9.79 9.63
C SER A 676 21.83 -11.19 9.21
N ARG A 677 21.72 -11.48 7.91
CA ARG A 677 21.32 -12.80 7.39
C ARG A 677 22.45 -13.74 7.00
N GLN A 678 23.71 -13.30 7.02
CA GLN A 678 24.85 -14.22 6.84
C GLN A 678 25.03 -15.15 8.06
N GLU A 679 24.52 -14.77 9.24
CA GLU A 679 24.69 -15.53 10.47
C GLU A 679 23.61 -16.61 10.69
N GLU A 680 22.36 -16.41 10.22
CA GLU A 680 21.28 -17.40 10.40
C GLU A 680 21.50 -18.71 9.62
N GLU A 681 22.27 -18.69 8.53
CA GLU A 681 22.65 -19.92 7.80
C GLU A 681 23.75 -20.72 8.51
N THR A 682 24.50 -20.12 9.44
CA THR A 682 25.55 -20.84 10.21
C THR A 682 25.03 -21.55 11.47
N HIS A 683 23.75 -21.43 11.81
CA HIS A 683 23.16 -22.07 13.00
C HIS A 683 22.10 -23.15 12.67
N ASN A 684 21.86 -23.44 11.39
CA ASN A 684 20.98 -24.53 10.93
C ASN A 684 21.72 -25.49 9.98
N VAL A 685 22.91 -25.98 10.38
CA VAL A 685 23.59 -27.14 9.78
C VAL A 685 23.76 -28.23 10.82
#